data_AF-A0A971QWD0-F1
#
_entry.id   AF-A0A971QWD0-F1
#
_cell.length_a   1.000
_cell.length_b   1.000
_cell.length_c   1.000
_cell.angle_alpha   90.00
_cell.angle_beta   90.00
_cell.angle_gamma   90.00
#
_symmetry.space_group_name_H-M   'P 1'
#
loop_
_entity.id
_entity.type
_entity.pdbx_description
1 polymer ?
#
loop_
_entity_poly.entity_id
_entity_poly.type
_entity_poly.pdbx_seq_one_letter_code
_entity_poly.pdbx_strand_id
1 'polypeptide(L)'
;EEILKIQKKVYEAVGRQIEKWGIERNDEGWRDETSGKTIGKGWNADYYLYCVEAVDPATGWRVPLAPSWIIGHKTRTVARLIPDKKTKSFRIDIIQNVSLEEMEEAKQATASTNGIFCPVDRDGNLIPPHLRTATPIGEIRGREGLRLWDDGDVVPRQSDAFQERLYCIRWVDPETGNKYYRAPTEADIEREDKVNRLLKKRFHEWQEKGYIPHRRIEPGDKTDEPIRTRGWTHWHHLYNPRQLLMIGLFQKISDEIATSPQDRVVLLLGIGRLADWCSRLSRWDSSAANEKGAQAYFNQALNPLANYATRGFGALKTSWHFSVPERSISSNSEILPLDARITNYSADLWVTDPPYADAVNYEELSELFLAWYEKRLPVLFPEWYTDSKRALAVKGADENFRVAMVECYKKLAEKMPDNGFQLVMFTHQDVDVWSDLALILWAAGLRVTAAWTIATETDTSFRTGKYVQGTVLLVLRKRRDSLRGDRADIWPEVQNEVRRQLAAMLELDDKEDPNFGDADYQLAAYAAALRVVTAYGAIEDIDVERELRRTRRPGETSPLSDMIRSAVRIASDFLVPDGLDKTIWRQLAPEERFYIKGVEIEAHGEYRDGVYQEFARGFGIRDYRWLLGSDAANQTRLKTASELKGRDLSGEGFAGSLLRQVLFAVYKTAEEDDPQPGLDYLKQELPGYWDQRRTVIALLDYLSNKPSGSMTHWKKDTEAAHLLLGTVEGDSL
;
A
#
# COMPACT_ATOMS: atom_id res chain seq x y z
N GLU A 1 12.79 -21.16 -22.17
CA GLU A 1 12.04 -21.23 -23.45
C GLU A 1 10.88 -22.22 -23.44
N GLU A 2 11.04 -23.42 -22.86
CA GLU A 2 9.99 -24.45 -22.81
C GLU A 2 8.70 -23.99 -22.11
N ILE A 3 8.82 -23.24 -21.00
CA ILE A 3 7.71 -22.59 -20.29
C ILE A 3 6.86 -21.72 -21.23
N LEU A 4 7.49 -20.89 -22.06
CA LEU A 4 6.77 -20.03 -23.01
C LEU A 4 6.09 -20.84 -24.11
N LYS A 5 6.70 -21.96 -24.52
CA LYS A 5 6.15 -22.86 -25.55
C LYS A 5 4.85 -23.53 -25.06
N ILE A 6 4.81 -24.04 -23.83
CA ILE A 6 3.60 -24.67 -23.28
C ILE A 6 2.49 -23.64 -23.04
N GLN A 7 2.82 -22.46 -22.48
CA GLN A 7 1.87 -21.36 -22.33
C GLN A 7 1.27 -20.94 -23.67
N LYS A 8 2.09 -20.83 -24.73
CA LYS A 8 1.65 -20.48 -26.10
C LYS A 8 0.69 -21.52 -26.68
N LYS A 9 1.00 -22.82 -26.53
CA LYS A 9 0.11 -23.90 -26.98
C LYS A 9 -1.27 -23.82 -26.34
N VAL A 10 -1.33 -23.62 -25.02
CA VAL A 10 -2.60 -23.46 -24.29
C VAL A 10 -3.33 -22.21 -24.76
N TYR A 11 -2.65 -21.06 -24.84
CA TYR A 11 -3.24 -19.80 -25.28
C TYR A 11 -3.87 -19.93 -26.68
N GLU A 12 -3.16 -20.50 -27.65
CA GLU A 12 -3.68 -20.72 -29.01
C GLU A 12 -4.86 -21.68 -29.05
N ALA A 13 -4.85 -22.75 -28.23
CA ALA A 13 -5.95 -23.69 -28.13
C ALA A 13 -7.21 -23.05 -27.52
N VAL A 14 -7.04 -22.23 -26.47
CA VAL A 14 -8.12 -21.40 -25.91
C VAL A 14 -8.67 -20.46 -26.98
N GLY A 15 -7.80 -19.75 -27.69
CA GLY A 15 -8.19 -18.81 -28.75
C GLY A 15 -9.06 -19.45 -29.83
N ARG A 16 -8.69 -20.63 -30.33
CA ARG A 16 -9.51 -21.39 -31.29
C ARG A 16 -10.90 -21.73 -30.75
N GLN A 17 -11.01 -22.05 -29.46
CA GLN A 17 -12.29 -22.37 -28.84
C GLN A 17 -13.16 -21.12 -28.61
N ILE A 18 -12.56 -19.98 -28.25
CA ILE A 18 -13.26 -18.69 -28.15
C ILE A 18 -13.77 -18.22 -29.50
N GLU A 19 -12.96 -18.34 -30.55
CA GLU A 19 -13.36 -18.02 -31.91
C GLU A 19 -14.53 -18.91 -32.37
N LYS A 20 -14.47 -20.22 -32.09
CA LYS A 20 -15.58 -21.15 -32.35
C LYS A 20 -16.87 -20.77 -31.61
N TRP A 21 -16.75 -20.20 -30.41
CA TRP A 21 -17.91 -19.70 -29.68
C TRP A 21 -18.41 -18.36 -30.22
N GLY A 22 -17.59 -17.56 -30.89
CA GLY A 22 -17.99 -16.28 -31.46
C GLY A 22 -18.52 -15.30 -30.41
N ILE A 23 -17.90 -15.26 -29.23
CA ILE A 23 -18.36 -14.45 -28.08
C ILE A 23 -17.61 -13.13 -27.91
N GLU A 24 -16.59 -12.85 -28.75
CA GLU A 24 -15.74 -11.64 -28.68
C GLU A 24 -15.57 -10.91 -30.00
N ARG A 25 -16.13 -11.43 -31.10
CA ARG A 25 -16.03 -10.84 -32.43
C ARG A 25 -17.29 -10.03 -32.75
N ASN A 26 -17.13 -8.85 -33.32
CA ASN A 26 -18.24 -8.08 -33.85
C ASN A 26 -18.55 -8.51 -35.28
N ASP A 27 -19.63 -9.24 -35.50
CA ASP A 27 -20.01 -9.73 -36.83
C ASP A 27 -20.91 -8.75 -37.61
N GLU A 28 -21.52 -7.78 -36.93
CA GLU A 28 -22.47 -6.84 -37.54
C GLU A 28 -21.79 -5.56 -38.02
N GLY A 29 -20.84 -5.03 -37.25
CA GLY A 29 -20.31 -3.70 -37.45
C GLY A 29 -21.31 -2.59 -37.10
N TRP A 30 -20.92 -1.34 -37.32
CA TRP A 30 -21.75 -0.15 -37.12
C TRP A 30 -21.67 0.75 -38.33
N ARG A 31 -22.73 1.51 -38.62
CA ARG A 31 -22.63 2.59 -39.60
C ARG A 31 -21.90 3.77 -38.97
N ASP A 32 -20.80 4.17 -39.58
CA ASP A 32 -20.11 5.41 -39.24
C ASP A 32 -20.94 6.60 -39.74
N GLU A 33 -21.31 7.50 -38.84
CA GLU A 33 -22.18 8.64 -39.17
C GLU A 33 -21.47 9.66 -40.09
N THR A 34 -20.14 9.72 -40.02
CA THR A 34 -19.33 10.67 -40.81
C THR A 34 -19.12 10.18 -42.25
N SER A 35 -18.75 8.91 -42.43
CA SER A 35 -18.41 8.33 -43.73
C SER A 35 -19.53 7.50 -44.36
N GLY A 36 -20.58 7.17 -43.61
CA GLY A 36 -21.70 6.32 -44.04
C GLY A 36 -21.34 4.84 -44.23
N LYS A 37 -20.08 4.45 -44.00
CA LYS A 37 -19.57 3.09 -44.19
C LYS A 37 -19.83 2.22 -42.96
N THR A 38 -19.94 0.91 -43.16
CA THR A 38 -19.95 -0.03 -42.03
C THR A 38 -18.52 -0.22 -41.53
N ILE A 39 -18.25 0.21 -40.30
CA ILE A 39 -16.99 0.03 -39.58
C ILE A 39 -17.16 -1.03 -38.48
N GLY A 40 -16.07 -1.54 -37.90
CA GLY A 40 -16.19 -2.42 -36.74
C GLY A 40 -16.43 -3.90 -37.01
N LYS A 41 -16.83 -4.25 -38.23
CA LYS A 41 -17.09 -5.64 -38.60
C LYS A 41 -15.78 -6.44 -38.63
N GLY A 42 -15.76 -7.57 -37.93
CA GLY A 42 -14.58 -8.42 -37.76
C GLY A 42 -13.63 -7.99 -36.64
N TRP A 43 -13.92 -6.89 -35.93
CA TRP A 43 -13.10 -6.46 -34.80
C TRP A 43 -13.32 -7.37 -33.59
N ASN A 44 -12.31 -7.47 -32.74
CA ASN A 44 -12.38 -8.21 -31.48
C ASN A 44 -12.42 -7.25 -30.29
N ALA A 45 -13.23 -7.58 -29.30
CA ALA A 45 -13.26 -6.86 -28.04
C ALA A 45 -12.06 -7.24 -27.16
N ASP A 46 -11.37 -6.25 -26.61
CA ASP A 46 -10.28 -6.49 -25.64
C ASP A 46 -10.69 -6.19 -24.20
N TYR A 47 -11.72 -5.34 -23.99
CA TYR A 47 -12.29 -5.06 -22.67
C TYR A 47 -13.81 -4.90 -22.70
N TYR A 48 -14.43 -5.31 -21.59
CA TYR A 48 -15.83 -5.15 -21.26
C TYR A 48 -15.93 -4.45 -19.91
N LEU A 49 -16.55 -3.28 -19.86
CA LEU A 49 -16.67 -2.47 -18.65
C LEU A 49 -18.08 -2.61 -18.08
N TYR A 50 -18.14 -3.03 -16.83
CA TYR A 50 -19.36 -3.27 -16.08
C TYR A 50 -19.51 -2.23 -14.98
N CYS A 51 -20.75 -1.85 -14.68
CA CYS A 51 -21.10 -1.08 -13.50
C CYS A 51 -22.17 -1.81 -12.70
N VAL A 52 -22.23 -1.51 -11.41
CA VAL A 52 -23.31 -1.92 -10.54
C VAL A 52 -24.47 -0.95 -10.68
N GLU A 53 -25.69 -1.45 -10.69
CA GLU A 53 -26.91 -0.64 -10.65
C GLU A 53 -27.69 -0.92 -9.36
N ALA A 54 -28.26 0.12 -8.76
CA ALA A 54 -29.13 -0.01 -7.60
C ALA A 54 -30.28 0.99 -7.69
N VAL A 55 -31.43 0.65 -7.09
CA VAL A 55 -32.54 1.59 -6.94
C VAL A 55 -32.20 2.50 -5.77
N ASP A 56 -32.15 3.81 -6.02
CA ASP A 56 -32.02 4.82 -4.98
C ASP A 56 -33.36 5.00 -4.24
N PRO A 57 -33.46 4.68 -2.94
CA PRO A 57 -34.70 4.83 -2.18
C PRO A 57 -35.24 6.26 -2.13
N ALA A 58 -34.37 7.28 -2.21
CA ALA A 58 -34.78 8.67 -2.10
C ALA A 58 -35.57 9.15 -3.33
N THR A 59 -35.10 8.76 -4.52
CA THR A 59 -35.66 9.19 -5.81
C THR A 59 -36.53 8.13 -6.48
N GLY A 60 -36.32 6.85 -6.15
CA GLY A 60 -36.94 5.70 -6.80
C GLY A 60 -36.35 5.35 -8.18
N TRP A 61 -35.21 5.95 -8.54
CA TRP A 61 -34.53 5.71 -9.81
C TRP A 61 -33.51 4.58 -9.70
N ARG A 62 -33.38 3.78 -10.76
CA ARG A 62 -32.29 2.80 -10.92
C ARG A 62 -31.06 3.52 -11.42
N VAL A 63 -30.09 3.73 -10.53
CA VAL A 63 -28.87 4.52 -10.79
C VAL A 63 -27.69 3.58 -11.06
N PRO A 64 -27.01 3.73 -12.22
CA PRO A 64 -25.74 3.05 -12.45
C PRO A 64 -24.63 3.74 -11.67
N LEU A 65 -23.71 2.95 -11.11
CA LEU A 65 -22.73 3.39 -10.11
C LEU A 65 -21.32 3.42 -10.70
N ALA A 66 -20.69 4.58 -10.68
CA ALA A 66 -19.28 4.76 -10.99
C ALA A 66 -18.69 5.91 -10.16
N PRO A 67 -17.40 5.82 -9.76
CA PRO A 67 -16.69 6.92 -9.10
C PRO A 67 -16.37 8.07 -10.07
N SER A 68 -16.37 7.80 -11.37
CA SER A 68 -16.25 8.76 -12.46
C SER A 68 -16.78 8.10 -13.74
N TRP A 69 -17.34 8.90 -14.64
CA TRP A 69 -17.80 8.46 -15.95
C TRP A 69 -16.78 8.74 -17.06
N ILE A 70 -15.56 9.16 -16.70
CA ILE A 70 -14.43 9.18 -17.62
C ILE A 70 -13.94 7.74 -17.85
N ILE A 71 -13.98 7.29 -19.09
CA ILE A 71 -13.47 5.97 -19.50
C ILE A 71 -12.00 6.07 -19.94
N GLY A 72 -11.59 7.16 -20.59
CA GLY A 72 -10.21 7.28 -21.06
C GLY A 72 -9.76 8.71 -21.21
N HIS A 73 -8.69 9.09 -20.51
CA HIS A 73 -8.09 10.42 -20.63
C HIS A 73 -7.32 10.60 -21.95
N LYS A 74 -6.68 9.54 -22.46
CA LYS A 74 -5.91 9.63 -23.72
C LYS A 74 -6.85 9.68 -24.91
N THR A 75 -7.89 8.86 -24.93
CA THR A 75 -8.89 8.83 -26.01
C THR A 75 -10.04 9.82 -25.79
N ARG A 76 -9.97 10.66 -24.74
CA ARG A 76 -11.02 11.61 -24.31
C ARG A 76 -12.40 10.97 -24.42
N THR A 77 -12.56 9.86 -23.74
CA THR A 77 -13.76 9.01 -23.82
C THR A 77 -14.52 9.07 -22.52
N VAL A 78 -15.83 9.34 -22.61
CA VAL A 78 -16.74 9.47 -21.47
C VAL A 78 -18.01 8.66 -21.69
N ALA A 79 -18.67 8.33 -20.59
CA ALA A 79 -20.02 7.82 -20.56
C ALA A 79 -20.99 8.92 -20.13
N ARG A 80 -22.05 9.14 -20.89
CA ARG A 80 -23.09 10.14 -20.61
C ARG A 80 -24.36 9.43 -20.15
N LEU A 81 -24.82 9.77 -18.96
CA LEU A 81 -26.08 9.26 -18.41
C LEU A 81 -27.26 10.10 -18.91
N ILE A 82 -28.22 9.46 -19.57
CA ILE A 82 -29.43 10.08 -20.09
C ILE A 82 -30.64 9.50 -19.34
N PRO A 83 -31.36 10.30 -18.52
CA PRO A 83 -32.51 9.81 -17.77
C PRO A 83 -33.65 9.35 -18.70
N ASP A 84 -34.17 8.15 -18.47
CA ASP A 84 -35.42 7.66 -19.07
C ASP A 84 -36.54 7.68 -18.03
N LYS A 85 -37.42 8.68 -18.15
CA LYS A 85 -38.57 8.89 -17.24
C LYS A 85 -39.59 7.76 -17.28
N LYS A 86 -39.68 6.99 -18.37
CA LYS A 86 -40.65 5.87 -18.48
C LYS A 86 -40.24 4.69 -17.61
N THR A 87 -38.94 4.39 -17.59
CA THR A 87 -38.38 3.25 -16.87
C THR A 87 -37.75 3.63 -15.52
N LYS A 88 -37.65 4.94 -15.22
CA LYS A 88 -36.91 5.50 -14.09
C LYS A 88 -35.49 4.94 -14.01
N SER A 89 -34.80 4.94 -15.15
CA SER A 89 -33.44 4.41 -15.31
C SER A 89 -32.60 5.32 -16.21
N PHE A 90 -31.36 4.93 -16.52
CA PHE A 90 -30.47 5.72 -17.38
C PHE A 90 -30.06 4.93 -18.62
N ARG A 91 -30.15 5.58 -19.79
CA ARG A 91 -29.39 5.18 -20.98
C ARG A 91 -27.95 5.68 -20.83
N ILE A 92 -26.98 4.88 -21.23
CA ILE A 92 -25.55 5.23 -21.12
C ILE A 92 -24.99 5.33 -22.53
N ASP A 93 -24.67 6.55 -22.96
CA ASP A 93 -24.08 6.80 -24.28
C ASP A 93 -22.55 6.91 -24.13
N ILE A 94 -21.80 6.23 -24.99
CA ILE A 94 -20.32 6.26 -24.97
C ILE A 94 -19.82 7.16 -26.09
N ILE A 95 -19.09 8.21 -25.72
CA ILE A 95 -18.64 9.26 -26.63
C ILE A 95 -17.12 9.36 -26.55
N GLN A 96 -16.44 9.22 -27.69
CA GLN A 96 -14.99 9.39 -27.81
C GLN A 96 -14.65 10.75 -28.40
N ASN A 97 -13.43 11.23 -28.15
CA ASN A 97 -12.92 12.51 -28.64
C ASN A 97 -13.73 13.73 -28.15
N VAL A 98 -14.25 13.68 -26.93
CA VAL A 98 -14.99 14.80 -26.34
C VAL A 98 -14.09 15.99 -26.00
N SER A 99 -14.70 17.16 -25.78
CA SER A 99 -14.02 18.36 -25.33
C SER A 99 -13.49 18.22 -23.88
N LEU A 100 -12.61 19.14 -23.46
CA LEU A 100 -12.15 19.16 -22.06
C LEU A 100 -13.27 19.53 -21.07
N GLU A 101 -14.24 20.34 -21.51
CA GLU A 101 -15.41 20.70 -20.70
C GLU A 101 -16.30 19.47 -20.46
N GLU A 102 -16.57 18.69 -21.51
CA GLU A 102 -17.33 17.44 -21.40
C GLU A 102 -16.61 16.39 -20.53
N MET A 103 -15.28 16.38 -20.53
CA MET A 103 -14.49 15.55 -19.62
C MET A 103 -14.67 15.96 -18.15
N GLU A 104 -14.72 17.27 -17.87
CA GLU A 104 -14.93 17.78 -16.51
C GLU A 104 -16.32 17.43 -16.00
N GLU A 105 -17.35 17.55 -16.85
CA GLU A 105 -18.70 17.12 -16.52
C GLU A 105 -18.78 15.61 -16.22
N ALA A 106 -18.01 14.79 -16.93
CA ALA A 106 -17.98 13.34 -16.73
C ALA A 106 -17.29 12.89 -15.43
N LYS A 107 -16.59 13.78 -14.71
CA LYS A 107 -16.04 13.46 -13.37
C LYS A 107 -17.12 13.23 -12.32
N GLN A 108 -18.37 13.60 -12.61
CA GLN A 108 -19.48 13.50 -11.67
C GLN A 108 -19.76 12.05 -11.29
N ALA A 109 -19.35 11.67 -10.08
CA ALA A 109 -19.60 10.35 -9.53
C ALA A 109 -21.11 10.12 -9.28
N THR A 110 -21.54 8.88 -9.50
CA THR A 110 -22.83 8.37 -8.98
C THR A 110 -22.63 7.39 -7.82
N ALA A 111 -21.39 6.92 -7.63
CA ALA A 111 -20.97 6.12 -6.49
C ALA A 111 -20.09 6.93 -5.54
N SER A 112 -20.25 6.73 -4.25
CA SER A 112 -19.34 7.22 -3.22
C SER A 112 -19.02 6.10 -2.24
N THR A 113 -18.01 6.31 -1.39
CA THR A 113 -17.62 5.37 -0.33
C THR A 113 -18.82 4.96 0.55
N ASN A 114 -19.78 5.86 0.76
CA ASN A 114 -20.86 5.68 1.73
C ASN A 114 -22.28 5.74 1.14
N GLY A 115 -22.44 5.78 -0.19
CA GLY A 115 -23.78 5.96 -0.77
C GLY A 115 -23.84 6.20 -2.28
N ILE A 116 -25.05 6.51 -2.75
CA ILE A 116 -25.36 6.79 -4.15
C ILE A 116 -25.67 8.28 -4.31
N PHE A 117 -25.07 8.91 -5.32
CA PHE A 117 -25.46 10.25 -5.77
C PHE A 117 -26.38 10.10 -6.99
N CYS A 118 -27.68 10.26 -6.79
CA CYS A 118 -28.62 10.26 -7.90
C CYS A 118 -28.49 11.57 -8.70
N PRO A 119 -28.31 11.53 -10.02
CA PRO A 119 -28.19 12.73 -10.84
C PRO A 119 -29.54 13.39 -11.16
N VAL A 120 -30.67 12.81 -10.73
CA VAL A 120 -32.02 13.33 -10.97
C VAL A 120 -32.87 13.35 -9.71
N ASP A 121 -33.91 14.18 -9.71
CA ASP A 121 -34.96 14.16 -8.69
C ASP A 121 -35.99 13.03 -8.92
N ARG A 122 -37.04 12.96 -8.08
CA ARG A 122 -38.12 11.97 -8.20
C ARG A 122 -38.84 12.01 -9.54
N ASP A 123 -38.88 13.18 -10.19
CA ASP A 123 -39.57 13.45 -11.45
C ASP A 123 -38.65 13.31 -12.68
N GLY A 124 -37.37 12.98 -12.45
CA GLY A 124 -36.36 12.78 -13.49
C GLY A 124 -35.74 14.06 -14.02
N ASN A 125 -35.81 15.17 -13.28
CA ASN A 125 -35.13 16.40 -13.66
C ASN A 125 -33.70 16.38 -13.14
N LEU A 126 -32.75 16.83 -13.96
CA LEU A 126 -31.32 16.81 -13.63
C LEU A 126 -31.02 17.70 -12.43
N ILE A 127 -30.29 17.15 -11.46
CA ILE A 127 -29.80 17.88 -10.29
C ILE A 127 -28.33 18.27 -10.53
N PRO A 128 -27.98 19.57 -10.43
CA PRO A 128 -26.60 20.03 -10.48
C PRO A 128 -25.72 19.32 -9.44
N PRO A 129 -24.45 18.97 -9.76
CA PRO A 129 -23.60 18.16 -8.87
C PRO A 129 -23.47 18.68 -7.44
N HIS A 130 -23.34 20.00 -7.27
CA HIS A 130 -23.18 20.65 -5.97
C HIS A 130 -24.44 20.62 -5.09
N LEU A 131 -25.59 20.24 -5.65
CA LEU A 131 -26.86 20.10 -4.93
C LEU A 131 -27.23 18.63 -4.67
N ARG A 132 -26.44 17.67 -5.16
CA ARG A 132 -26.74 16.24 -4.98
C ARG A 132 -26.45 15.84 -3.54
N THR A 133 -27.42 15.19 -2.91
CA THR A 133 -27.27 14.57 -1.59
C THR A 133 -27.06 13.07 -1.77
N ALA A 134 -26.11 12.48 -1.04
CA ALA A 134 -25.88 11.04 -1.10
C ALA A 134 -26.96 10.30 -0.31
N THR A 135 -27.58 9.30 -0.93
CA THR A 135 -28.39 8.32 -0.20
C THR A 135 -27.45 7.31 0.47
N PRO A 136 -27.50 7.13 1.80
CA PRO A 136 -26.61 6.24 2.51
C PRO A 136 -26.71 4.78 2.03
N ILE A 137 -25.57 4.10 1.92
CA ILE A 137 -25.50 2.72 1.43
C ILE A 137 -26.30 1.73 2.31
N GLY A 138 -26.48 2.04 3.59
CA GLY A 138 -27.29 1.25 4.52
C GLY A 138 -28.78 1.24 4.17
N GLU A 139 -29.31 2.30 3.57
CA GLU A 139 -30.72 2.35 3.13
C GLU A 139 -30.97 1.44 1.92
N ILE A 140 -29.96 1.30 1.05
CA ILE A 140 -30.02 0.42 -0.13
C ILE A 140 -29.87 -1.05 0.28
N ARG A 141 -28.99 -1.33 1.24
CA ARG A 141 -28.79 -2.69 1.76
C ARG A 141 -29.95 -3.16 2.64
N GLY A 142 -30.74 -2.23 3.18
CA GLY A 142 -31.83 -2.53 4.10
C GLY A 142 -31.35 -2.91 5.50
N ARG A 143 -32.28 -2.92 6.46
CA ARG A 143 -31.99 -3.21 7.89
C ARG A 143 -31.58 -4.66 8.13
N GLU A 144 -32.11 -5.59 7.34
CA GLU A 144 -31.81 -7.02 7.42
C GLU A 144 -30.54 -7.41 6.63
N GLY A 145 -29.93 -6.45 5.93
CA GLY A 145 -28.78 -6.68 5.06
C GLY A 145 -29.16 -7.23 3.68
N LEU A 146 -28.14 -7.55 2.90
CA LEU A 146 -28.30 -8.09 1.55
C LEU A 146 -28.66 -9.57 1.59
N ARG A 147 -29.39 -10.03 0.56
CA ARG A 147 -29.51 -11.46 0.28
C ARG A 147 -28.12 -12.04 0.05
N LEU A 148 -27.80 -13.11 0.77
CA LEU A 148 -26.63 -13.91 0.51
C LEU A 148 -26.84 -14.76 -0.75
N TRP A 149 -25.84 -14.79 -1.61
CA TRP A 149 -25.86 -15.60 -2.83
C TRP A 149 -25.80 -17.08 -2.49
N ASP A 150 -26.51 -17.91 -3.25
CA ASP A 150 -26.43 -19.35 -3.19
C ASP A 150 -25.28 -19.84 -4.11
N ASP A 151 -24.76 -21.04 -3.90
CA ASP A 151 -23.62 -21.59 -4.69
C ASP A 151 -23.88 -21.65 -6.22
N GLY A 152 -25.15 -21.73 -6.64
CA GLY A 152 -25.51 -21.71 -8.06
C GLY A 152 -25.61 -20.31 -8.69
N ASP A 153 -25.47 -19.24 -7.90
CA ASP A 153 -25.63 -17.87 -8.39
C ASP A 153 -24.34 -17.38 -9.08
N VAL A 154 -24.40 -17.13 -10.39
CA VAL A 154 -23.29 -16.53 -11.16
C VAL A 154 -23.54 -15.06 -11.55
N VAL A 155 -24.79 -14.62 -11.37
CA VAL A 155 -25.31 -13.28 -11.64
C VAL A 155 -26.32 -12.91 -10.54
N PRO A 156 -26.53 -11.62 -10.23
CA PRO A 156 -27.54 -11.20 -9.27
C PRO A 156 -28.95 -11.67 -9.69
N ARG A 157 -29.78 -12.00 -8.71
CA ARG A 157 -31.21 -12.28 -8.93
C ARG A 157 -31.94 -10.96 -9.13
N GLN A 158 -33.08 -10.99 -9.83
CA GLN A 158 -33.87 -9.80 -10.11
C GLN A 158 -34.32 -9.04 -8.84
N SER A 159 -34.47 -9.75 -7.72
CA SER A 159 -34.82 -9.18 -6.41
C SER A 159 -33.64 -8.57 -5.65
N ASP A 160 -32.40 -8.76 -6.11
CA ASP A 160 -31.22 -8.27 -5.40
C ASP A 160 -31.07 -6.76 -5.55
N ALA A 161 -30.68 -6.09 -4.46
CA ALA A 161 -30.53 -4.64 -4.41
C ALA A 161 -29.48 -4.12 -5.41
N PHE A 162 -28.44 -4.93 -5.67
CA PHE A 162 -27.38 -4.63 -6.61
C PHE A 162 -27.50 -5.53 -7.85
N GLN A 163 -27.64 -4.89 -9.00
CA GLN A 163 -27.59 -5.52 -10.32
C GLN A 163 -26.27 -5.19 -11.00
N GLU A 164 -25.94 -5.91 -12.07
CA GLU A 164 -24.73 -5.66 -12.88
C GLU A 164 -25.12 -5.34 -14.32
N ARG A 165 -24.46 -4.34 -14.91
CA ARG A 165 -24.73 -3.89 -16.28
C ARG A 165 -23.44 -3.71 -17.05
N LEU A 166 -23.34 -4.37 -18.21
CA LEU A 166 -22.35 -4.03 -19.23
C LEU A 166 -22.72 -2.67 -19.82
N TYR A 167 -21.83 -1.69 -19.75
CA TYR A 167 -22.12 -0.32 -20.23
C TYR A 167 -21.16 0.16 -21.31
N CYS A 168 -20.00 -0.46 -21.46
CA CYS A 168 -19.04 -0.10 -22.50
C CYS A 168 -18.22 -1.33 -22.93
N ILE A 169 -17.99 -1.45 -24.24
CA ILE A 169 -17.09 -2.44 -24.82
C ILE A 169 -16.00 -1.69 -25.59
N ARG A 170 -14.75 -2.12 -25.41
CA ARG A 170 -13.63 -1.62 -26.19
C ARG A 170 -13.27 -2.62 -27.28
N TRP A 171 -13.39 -2.15 -28.51
CA TRP A 171 -13.08 -2.88 -29.72
C TRP A 171 -11.73 -2.46 -30.27
N VAL A 172 -10.99 -3.42 -30.80
CA VAL A 172 -9.69 -3.19 -31.42
C VAL A 172 -9.78 -3.49 -32.90
N ASP A 173 -9.40 -2.50 -33.71
CA ASP A 173 -9.23 -2.66 -35.14
C ASP A 173 -8.00 -3.55 -35.42
N PRO A 174 -8.15 -4.72 -36.07
CA PRO A 174 -7.04 -5.62 -36.33
C PRO A 174 -6.02 -5.06 -37.34
N GLU A 175 -6.40 -4.10 -38.18
CA GLU A 175 -5.50 -3.51 -39.18
C GLU A 175 -4.67 -2.38 -38.59
N THR A 176 -5.32 -1.47 -37.86
CA THR A 176 -4.66 -0.25 -37.35
C THR A 176 -4.23 -0.35 -35.89
N GLY A 177 -4.79 -1.29 -35.12
CA GLY A 177 -4.61 -1.37 -33.66
C GLY A 177 -5.34 -0.28 -32.88
N ASN A 178 -6.14 0.55 -33.55
CA ASN A 178 -6.90 1.62 -32.92
C ASN A 178 -8.02 1.07 -32.03
N LYS A 179 -8.30 1.80 -30.95
CA LYS A 179 -9.26 1.42 -29.92
C LYS A 179 -10.53 2.24 -30.02
N TYR A 180 -11.66 1.56 -30.06
CA TYR A 180 -12.98 2.17 -30.18
C TYR A 180 -13.87 1.73 -29.02
N TYR A 181 -14.36 2.71 -28.27
CA TYR A 181 -15.26 2.48 -27.13
C TYR A 181 -16.70 2.69 -27.57
N ARG A 182 -17.57 1.73 -27.28
CA ARG A 182 -18.98 1.77 -27.70
C ARG A 182 -19.90 1.25 -26.60
N ALA A 183 -21.11 1.79 -26.55
CA ALA A 183 -22.19 1.20 -25.76
C ALA A 183 -22.57 -0.17 -26.35
N PRO A 184 -22.98 -1.15 -25.53
CA PRO A 184 -23.43 -2.45 -26.02
C PRO A 184 -24.68 -2.32 -26.89
N THR A 185 -24.70 -3.06 -28.00
CA THR A 185 -25.89 -3.28 -28.83
C THR A 185 -26.66 -4.51 -28.35
N GLU A 186 -27.85 -4.73 -28.91
CA GLU A 186 -28.63 -5.95 -28.62
C GLU A 186 -27.84 -7.22 -28.94
N ALA A 187 -27.09 -7.22 -30.06
CA ALA A 187 -26.22 -8.34 -30.42
C ALA A 187 -25.09 -8.58 -29.40
N ASP A 188 -24.61 -7.53 -28.72
CA ASP A 188 -23.64 -7.67 -27.63
C ASP A 188 -24.29 -8.33 -26.39
N ILE A 189 -25.53 -7.94 -26.06
CA ILE A 189 -26.30 -8.54 -24.96
C ILE A 189 -26.58 -10.02 -25.25
N GLU A 190 -26.98 -10.37 -26.48
CA GLU A 190 -27.17 -11.77 -26.89
C GLU A 190 -25.88 -12.60 -26.78
N ARG A 191 -24.71 -11.99 -27.01
CA ARG A 191 -23.41 -12.64 -26.79
C ARG A 191 -23.12 -12.88 -25.32
N GLU A 192 -23.44 -11.95 -24.42
CA GLU A 192 -23.34 -12.19 -22.97
C GLU A 192 -24.31 -13.29 -22.51
N ASP A 193 -25.52 -13.34 -23.05
CA ASP A 193 -26.46 -14.45 -22.79
C ASP A 193 -25.94 -15.79 -23.32
N LYS A 194 -25.24 -15.79 -24.46
CA LYS A 194 -24.55 -16.96 -24.98
C LYS A 194 -23.42 -17.40 -24.04
N VAL A 195 -22.62 -16.47 -23.52
CA VAL A 195 -21.57 -16.73 -22.52
C VAL A 195 -22.19 -17.39 -21.27
N ASN A 196 -23.26 -16.81 -20.73
CA ASN A 196 -23.94 -17.34 -19.55
C ASN A 196 -24.48 -18.76 -19.80
N ARG A 197 -25.11 -19.01 -20.95
CA ARG A 197 -25.56 -20.36 -21.34
C ARG A 197 -24.40 -21.35 -21.48
N LEU A 198 -23.26 -20.92 -22.03
CA LEU A 198 -22.08 -21.77 -22.16
C LEU A 198 -21.48 -22.11 -20.79
N LEU A 199 -21.43 -21.16 -19.87
CA LEU A 199 -20.97 -21.39 -18.50
C LEU A 199 -21.92 -22.35 -17.76
N LYS A 200 -23.22 -22.06 -17.74
CA LYS A 200 -24.22 -22.88 -17.02
C LYS A 200 -24.22 -24.34 -17.44
N LYS A 201 -24.04 -24.61 -18.74
CA LYS A 201 -23.92 -25.99 -19.27
C LYS A 201 -22.74 -26.78 -18.71
N ARG A 202 -21.72 -26.08 -18.20
CA ARG A 202 -20.45 -26.65 -17.73
C ARG A 202 -20.21 -26.45 -16.25
N PHE A 203 -21.05 -25.65 -15.58
CA PHE A 203 -20.77 -25.10 -14.25
C PHE A 203 -20.48 -26.20 -13.22
N HIS A 204 -21.40 -27.14 -13.03
CA HIS A 204 -21.21 -28.24 -12.08
C HIS A 204 -20.05 -29.17 -12.46
N GLU A 205 -19.94 -29.58 -13.74
CA GLU A 205 -18.84 -30.42 -14.21
C GLU A 205 -17.47 -29.73 -13.97
N TRP A 206 -17.39 -28.43 -14.20
CA TRP A 206 -16.17 -27.65 -14.02
C TRP A 206 -15.85 -27.42 -12.54
N GLN A 207 -16.85 -27.22 -11.68
CA GLN A 207 -16.63 -27.23 -10.23
C GLN A 207 -16.12 -28.60 -9.76
N GLU A 208 -16.74 -29.70 -10.20
CA GLU A 208 -16.34 -31.07 -9.87
C GLU A 208 -14.90 -31.37 -10.28
N LYS A 209 -14.50 -30.96 -11.48
CA LYS A 209 -13.12 -31.12 -12.00
C LYS A 209 -12.12 -30.11 -11.43
N GLY A 210 -12.59 -29.07 -10.73
CA GLY A 210 -11.73 -28.02 -10.17
C GLY A 210 -11.23 -27.04 -11.22
N TYR A 211 -12.02 -26.84 -12.27
CA TYR A 211 -11.83 -25.80 -13.28
C TYR A 211 -12.42 -24.46 -12.87
N ILE A 212 -13.40 -24.47 -11.96
CA ILE A 212 -13.98 -23.28 -11.34
C ILE A 212 -14.07 -23.50 -9.82
N PRO A 213 -13.88 -22.47 -8.99
CA PRO A 213 -14.01 -22.61 -7.54
C PRO A 213 -15.42 -22.98 -7.10
N HIS A 214 -15.51 -23.79 -6.04
CA HIS A 214 -16.75 -24.07 -5.33
C HIS A 214 -16.63 -23.79 -3.81
N ARG A 215 -15.43 -23.43 -3.35
CA ARG A 215 -15.15 -23.13 -1.95
C ARG A 215 -15.93 -21.91 -1.47
N ARG A 216 -16.56 -22.05 -0.30
CA ARG A 216 -17.22 -20.96 0.42
C ARG A 216 -16.17 -19.98 0.98
N ILE A 217 -16.49 -18.70 0.98
CA ILE A 217 -15.68 -17.66 1.64
C ILE A 217 -15.92 -17.78 3.13
N GLU A 218 -14.85 -17.98 3.90
CA GLU A 218 -14.90 -17.95 5.35
C GLU A 218 -14.80 -16.48 5.82
N PRO A 219 -15.72 -15.99 6.68
CA PRO A 219 -15.66 -14.62 7.20
C PRO A 219 -14.35 -14.32 7.94
N GLY A 220 -13.89 -13.08 7.85
CA GLY A 220 -12.64 -12.59 8.43
C GLY A 220 -12.48 -11.09 8.16
N ASP A 221 -11.36 -10.49 8.55
CA ASP A 221 -11.18 -9.03 8.48
C ASP A 221 -11.20 -8.50 7.05
N LYS A 222 -10.61 -9.23 6.11
CA LYS A 222 -10.57 -8.87 4.67
C LYS A 222 -11.64 -9.60 3.86
N THR A 223 -12.07 -10.76 4.34
CA THR A 223 -13.01 -11.64 3.62
C THR A 223 -14.48 -11.40 3.97
N ASP A 224 -14.78 -10.67 5.05
CA ASP A 224 -16.15 -10.21 5.35
C ASP A 224 -16.63 -9.13 4.37
N GLU A 225 -15.72 -8.32 3.82
CA GLU A 225 -16.10 -7.19 2.95
C GLU A 225 -16.88 -7.64 1.69
N PRO A 226 -16.44 -8.63 0.89
CA PRO A 226 -17.24 -9.20 -0.20
C PRO A 226 -18.62 -9.71 0.24
N ILE A 227 -18.71 -10.35 1.40
CA ILE A 227 -19.96 -10.92 1.93
C ILE A 227 -20.93 -9.80 2.30
N ARG A 228 -20.47 -8.87 3.16
CA ARG A 228 -21.30 -7.79 3.71
C ARG A 228 -21.71 -6.77 2.66
N THR A 229 -20.86 -6.49 1.67
CA THR A 229 -21.11 -5.41 0.71
C THR A 229 -21.80 -5.85 -0.57
N ARG A 230 -21.71 -7.14 -0.94
CA ARG A 230 -22.28 -7.70 -2.17
C ARG A 230 -23.13 -8.96 -1.97
N GLY A 231 -23.11 -9.57 -0.79
CA GLY A 231 -23.79 -10.85 -0.53
C GLY A 231 -23.03 -12.07 -1.08
N TRP A 232 -21.77 -11.90 -1.51
CA TRP A 232 -21.00 -12.97 -2.14
C TRP A 232 -20.51 -13.98 -1.12
N THR A 233 -20.99 -15.22 -1.19
CA THR A 233 -20.67 -16.30 -0.25
C THR A 233 -19.61 -17.30 -0.73
N HIS A 234 -19.28 -17.36 -2.02
CA HIS A 234 -18.34 -18.32 -2.62
C HIS A 234 -17.30 -17.62 -3.48
N TRP A 235 -16.10 -18.20 -3.58
CA TRP A 235 -14.98 -17.58 -4.31
C TRP A 235 -15.25 -17.35 -5.79
N HIS A 236 -16.07 -18.18 -6.44
CA HIS A 236 -16.45 -17.98 -7.84
C HIS A 236 -17.39 -16.76 -8.03
N HIS A 237 -18.06 -16.27 -6.98
CA HIS A 237 -18.87 -15.05 -7.06
C HIS A 237 -18.04 -13.78 -7.30
N LEU A 238 -16.72 -13.82 -7.10
CA LEU A 238 -15.83 -12.71 -7.44
C LEU A 238 -15.62 -12.58 -8.96
N TYR A 239 -16.24 -13.44 -9.79
CA TYR A 239 -16.01 -13.51 -11.22
C TYR A 239 -17.33 -13.54 -12.00
N ASN A 240 -17.48 -12.66 -12.99
CA ASN A 240 -18.66 -12.68 -13.84
C ASN A 240 -18.68 -13.91 -14.78
N PRO A 241 -19.81 -14.20 -15.45
CA PRO A 241 -19.92 -15.40 -16.28
C PRO A 241 -18.84 -15.51 -17.37
N ARG A 242 -18.44 -14.38 -17.97
CA ARG A 242 -17.36 -14.33 -18.97
C ARG A 242 -16.02 -14.69 -18.35
N GLN A 243 -15.70 -14.10 -17.21
CA GLN A 243 -14.45 -14.37 -16.49
C GLN A 243 -14.35 -15.84 -16.07
N LEU A 244 -15.41 -16.40 -15.49
CA LEU A 244 -15.48 -17.82 -15.11
C LEU A 244 -15.34 -18.75 -16.31
N LEU A 245 -16.05 -18.46 -17.41
CA LEU A 245 -15.95 -19.26 -18.64
C LEU A 245 -14.52 -19.23 -19.21
N MET A 246 -13.89 -18.06 -19.21
CA MET A 246 -12.53 -17.87 -19.73
C MET A 246 -11.50 -18.60 -18.87
N ILE A 247 -11.45 -18.33 -17.57
CA ILE A 247 -10.46 -18.94 -16.67
C ILE A 247 -10.66 -20.46 -16.59
N GLY A 248 -11.92 -20.93 -16.51
CA GLY A 248 -12.22 -22.36 -16.52
C GLY A 248 -11.83 -23.05 -17.83
N LEU A 249 -11.92 -22.37 -18.98
CA LEU A 249 -11.42 -22.90 -20.25
C LEU A 249 -9.90 -23.00 -20.27
N PHE A 250 -9.19 -21.98 -19.77
CA PHE A 250 -7.73 -22.05 -19.59
C PHE A 250 -7.35 -23.22 -18.68
N GLN A 251 -8.06 -23.43 -17.57
CA GLN A 251 -7.79 -24.55 -16.66
C GLN A 251 -8.02 -25.91 -17.34
N LYS A 252 -9.16 -26.08 -18.02
CA LYS A 252 -9.49 -27.31 -18.77
C LYS A 252 -8.44 -27.64 -19.81
N ILE A 253 -8.09 -26.68 -20.66
CA ILE A 253 -7.11 -26.90 -21.74
C ILE A 253 -5.71 -27.12 -21.16
N SER A 254 -5.35 -26.44 -20.07
CA SER A 254 -4.10 -26.67 -19.36
C SER A 254 -4.00 -28.11 -18.86
N ASP A 255 -5.08 -28.65 -18.30
CA ASP A 255 -5.13 -30.04 -17.85
C ASP A 255 -4.99 -31.06 -18.99
N GLU A 256 -5.58 -30.77 -20.15
CA GLU A 256 -5.53 -31.62 -21.34
C GLU A 256 -4.17 -31.62 -22.04
N ILE A 257 -3.48 -30.46 -22.07
CA ILE A 257 -2.21 -30.29 -22.80
C ILE A 257 -1.00 -30.61 -21.93
N ALA A 258 -1.08 -30.42 -20.61
CA ALA A 258 0.07 -30.60 -19.72
C ALA A 258 0.51 -32.08 -19.63
N THR A 259 1.73 -32.35 -20.08
CA THR A 259 2.30 -33.70 -20.15
C THR A 259 3.20 -34.03 -18.95
N SER A 260 3.80 -33.02 -18.32
CA SER A 260 4.71 -33.18 -17.18
C SER A 260 4.17 -32.48 -15.93
N PRO A 261 4.64 -32.85 -14.72
CA PRO A 261 4.36 -32.10 -13.49
C PRO A 261 4.78 -30.62 -13.60
N GLN A 262 5.92 -30.34 -14.23
CA GLN A 262 6.44 -28.99 -14.44
C GLN A 262 5.50 -28.15 -15.30
N ASP A 263 4.98 -28.71 -16.40
CA ASP A 263 3.96 -28.04 -17.23
C ASP A 263 2.74 -27.66 -16.37
N ARG A 264 2.25 -28.61 -15.56
CA ARG A 264 1.06 -28.41 -14.72
C ARG A 264 1.27 -27.30 -13.69
N VAL A 265 2.44 -27.26 -13.04
CA VAL A 265 2.79 -26.19 -12.07
C VAL A 265 2.81 -24.83 -12.75
N VAL A 266 3.52 -24.70 -13.87
CA VAL A 266 3.64 -23.43 -14.61
C VAL A 266 2.30 -22.92 -15.09
N LEU A 267 1.45 -23.81 -15.62
CA LEU A 267 0.11 -23.45 -16.08
C LEU A 267 -0.79 -23.05 -14.90
N LEU A 268 -0.67 -23.72 -13.74
CA LEU A 268 -1.41 -23.37 -12.54
C LEU A 268 -1.02 -21.99 -11.99
N LEU A 269 0.27 -21.62 -12.03
CA LEU A 269 0.73 -20.26 -11.72
C LEU A 269 0.13 -19.22 -12.68
N GLY A 270 0.02 -19.55 -13.96
CA GLY A 270 -0.68 -18.71 -14.95
C GLY A 270 -2.14 -18.46 -14.58
N ILE A 271 -2.81 -19.47 -14.03
CA ILE A 271 -4.22 -19.37 -13.59
C ILE A 271 -4.35 -18.44 -12.38
N GLY A 272 -3.38 -18.45 -11.47
CA GLY A 272 -3.34 -17.47 -10.37
C GLY A 272 -3.23 -16.04 -10.87
N ARG A 273 -2.37 -15.81 -11.88
CA ARG A 273 -2.29 -14.49 -12.53
C ARG A 273 -3.62 -14.10 -13.18
N LEU A 274 -4.32 -15.03 -13.83
CA LEU A 274 -5.66 -14.75 -14.38
C LEU A 274 -6.69 -14.46 -13.28
N ALA A 275 -6.64 -15.20 -12.17
CA ALA A 275 -7.54 -15.03 -11.02
C ALA A 275 -7.43 -13.62 -10.40
N ASP A 276 -6.22 -13.06 -10.31
CA ASP A 276 -5.96 -11.70 -9.82
C ASP A 276 -6.34 -10.61 -10.84
N TRP A 277 -6.02 -10.82 -12.12
CA TRP A 277 -6.18 -9.80 -13.19
C TRP A 277 -7.53 -9.80 -13.91
N CYS A 278 -8.41 -10.77 -13.62
CA CYS A 278 -9.66 -10.96 -14.35
C CYS A 278 -10.82 -11.31 -13.41
N SER A 279 -11.09 -10.45 -12.42
CA SER A 279 -12.21 -10.59 -11.48
C SER A 279 -13.13 -9.35 -11.49
N ARG A 280 -14.26 -9.41 -10.77
CA ARG A 280 -15.11 -8.25 -10.45
C ARG A 280 -14.39 -7.20 -9.59
N LEU A 281 -13.23 -7.56 -9.02
CA LEU A 281 -12.37 -6.68 -8.23
C LEU A 281 -11.28 -6.02 -9.09
N SER A 282 -11.17 -6.38 -10.37
CA SER A 282 -10.21 -5.79 -11.30
C SER A 282 -10.67 -4.40 -11.74
N ARG A 283 -9.94 -3.37 -11.30
CA ARG A 283 -10.29 -1.97 -11.58
C ARG A 283 -9.97 -1.57 -13.02
N TRP A 284 -10.69 -0.57 -13.52
CA TRP A 284 -10.33 0.11 -14.76
C TRP A 284 -9.44 1.32 -14.45
N ASP A 285 -8.22 1.34 -14.99
CA ASP A 285 -7.40 2.55 -15.02
C ASP A 285 -7.77 3.34 -16.28
N SER A 286 -8.19 4.59 -16.09
CA SER A 286 -8.57 5.51 -17.16
C SER A 286 -7.51 6.57 -17.43
N SER A 287 -6.39 6.57 -16.70
CA SER A 287 -5.33 7.57 -16.81
C SER A 287 -4.71 7.58 -18.22
N ALA A 288 -4.16 8.73 -18.62
CA ALA A 288 -3.63 8.89 -19.99
C ALA A 288 -2.49 7.91 -20.31
N ALA A 289 -1.73 7.48 -19.29
CA ALA A 289 -0.67 6.49 -19.43
C ALA A 289 -1.21 5.04 -19.47
N ASN A 290 -2.36 4.78 -18.84
CA ASN A 290 -2.86 3.45 -18.57
C ASN A 290 -4.38 3.38 -18.79
N GLU A 291 -4.83 3.26 -20.04
CA GLU A 291 -6.22 2.87 -20.34
C GLU A 291 -6.35 1.34 -20.41
N LYS A 292 -6.36 0.69 -19.25
CA LYS A 292 -6.34 -0.78 -19.14
C LYS A 292 -6.89 -1.25 -17.80
N GLY A 293 -7.28 -2.52 -17.73
CA GLY A 293 -7.64 -3.14 -16.45
C GLY A 293 -6.40 -3.38 -15.57
N ALA A 294 -6.54 -3.21 -14.27
CA ALA A 294 -5.53 -3.50 -13.26
C ALA A 294 -5.99 -4.60 -12.29
N GLN A 295 -5.03 -5.16 -11.57
CA GLN A 295 -5.19 -6.31 -10.69
C GLN A 295 -6.04 -6.03 -9.44
N ALA A 296 -6.55 -7.09 -8.81
CA ALA A 296 -7.36 -6.99 -7.59
C ALA A 296 -6.50 -6.58 -6.38
N TYR A 297 -5.31 -7.16 -6.21
CA TYR A 297 -4.45 -6.94 -5.03
C TYR A 297 -3.54 -5.71 -5.09
N PHE A 298 -3.94 -4.64 -5.78
CA PHE A 298 -3.11 -3.43 -5.89
C PHE A 298 -2.81 -2.76 -4.54
N ASN A 299 -3.64 -3.01 -3.52
CA ASN A 299 -3.50 -2.55 -2.14
C ASN A 299 -3.64 -3.70 -1.11
N GLN A 300 -3.37 -4.95 -1.52
CA GLN A 300 -3.48 -6.14 -0.66
C GLN A 300 -4.86 -6.30 0.01
N ALA A 301 -5.94 -6.02 -0.72
CA ALA A 301 -7.31 -6.16 -0.23
C ALA A 301 -8.29 -6.66 -1.31
N LEU A 302 -9.44 -7.17 -0.89
CA LEU A 302 -10.50 -7.68 -1.76
C LEU A 302 -11.62 -6.63 -1.93
N ASN A 303 -11.34 -5.54 -2.64
CA ASN A 303 -12.22 -4.37 -2.70
C ASN A 303 -13.40 -4.54 -3.68
N PRO A 304 -14.67 -4.63 -3.23
CA PRO A 304 -15.81 -4.75 -4.13
C PRO A 304 -16.09 -3.42 -4.83
N LEU A 305 -15.96 -3.39 -6.15
CA LEU A 305 -16.00 -2.15 -6.93
C LEU A 305 -17.41 -1.75 -7.37
N ALA A 306 -17.64 -0.45 -7.56
CA ALA A 306 -18.87 0.07 -8.17
C ALA A 306 -18.89 -0.17 -9.69
N ASN A 307 -17.73 -0.12 -10.33
CA ASN A 307 -17.50 -0.47 -11.73
C ASN A 307 -16.18 -1.23 -11.88
N TYR A 308 -16.11 -2.15 -12.83
CA TYR A 308 -14.96 -3.03 -13.00
C TYR A 308 -14.71 -3.38 -14.46
N ALA A 309 -13.48 -3.82 -14.73
CA ALA A 309 -13.04 -4.20 -16.07
C ALA A 309 -12.95 -5.71 -16.21
N THR A 310 -13.55 -6.25 -17.27
CA THR A 310 -13.36 -7.63 -17.70
C THR A 310 -12.50 -7.65 -18.96
N ARG A 311 -11.39 -8.39 -18.90
CA ARG A 311 -10.49 -8.59 -20.05
C ARG A 311 -11.10 -9.59 -21.04
N GLY A 312 -11.10 -9.24 -22.33
CA GLY A 312 -11.30 -10.21 -23.41
C GLY A 312 -10.06 -11.08 -23.61
N PHE A 313 -10.18 -12.14 -24.41
CA PHE A 313 -9.10 -13.10 -24.65
C PHE A 313 -7.78 -12.44 -25.05
N GLY A 314 -7.82 -11.50 -26.01
CA GLY A 314 -6.63 -10.79 -26.48
C GLY A 314 -5.88 -10.04 -25.38
N ALA A 315 -6.60 -9.46 -24.42
CA ALA A 315 -6.00 -8.72 -23.29
C ALA A 315 -5.39 -9.64 -22.23
N LEU A 316 -5.81 -10.91 -22.15
CA LEU A 316 -5.24 -11.90 -21.22
C LEU A 316 -3.83 -12.35 -21.61
N LYS A 317 -3.38 -12.10 -22.85
CA LYS A 317 -2.03 -12.43 -23.32
C LYS A 317 -0.93 -11.99 -22.35
N THR A 318 -1.05 -10.76 -21.82
CA THR A 318 -0.07 -10.14 -20.91
C THR A 318 -0.09 -10.72 -19.49
N SER A 319 -1.24 -11.24 -19.05
CA SER A 319 -1.36 -11.90 -17.75
C SER A 319 -0.92 -13.36 -17.83
N TRP A 320 -1.21 -14.02 -18.95
CA TRP A 320 -0.93 -15.44 -19.19
C TRP A 320 0.52 -15.75 -19.53
N HIS A 321 1.16 -14.92 -20.37
CA HIS A 321 2.58 -15.10 -20.69
C HIS A 321 3.45 -14.42 -19.65
N PHE A 322 4.13 -15.22 -18.85
CA PHE A 322 5.08 -14.74 -17.86
C PHE A 322 6.35 -15.57 -17.89
N SER A 323 7.45 -14.92 -17.55
CA SER A 323 8.75 -15.56 -17.39
C SER A 323 8.93 -15.93 -15.93
N VAL A 324 9.36 -17.18 -15.68
CA VAL A 324 9.87 -17.58 -14.38
C VAL A 324 11.38 -17.37 -14.41
N PRO A 325 11.95 -16.53 -13.53
CA PRO A 325 13.40 -16.40 -13.45
C PRO A 325 13.99 -17.76 -13.04
N GLU A 326 14.96 -18.24 -13.80
CA GLU A 326 15.62 -19.52 -13.55
C GLU A 326 17.02 -19.27 -13.01
N ARG A 327 17.36 -19.99 -11.94
CA ARG A 327 18.72 -20.07 -11.41
C ARG A 327 19.01 -21.54 -11.14
N SER A 328 20.08 -22.05 -11.74
CA SER A 328 20.56 -23.40 -11.44
C SER A 328 21.12 -23.41 -10.02
N ILE A 329 20.53 -24.24 -9.17
CA ILE A 329 21.04 -24.48 -7.83
C ILE A 329 21.74 -25.84 -7.87
N SER A 330 23.05 -25.86 -7.57
CA SER A 330 23.87 -27.08 -7.55
C SER A 330 23.86 -27.78 -6.19
N SER A 331 22.75 -27.67 -5.45
CA SER A 331 22.55 -28.30 -4.14
C SER A 331 21.26 -29.12 -4.15
N ASN A 332 21.23 -30.14 -3.30
CA ASN A 332 19.98 -30.83 -2.97
C ASN A 332 19.10 -29.85 -2.20
N SER A 333 17.88 -29.63 -2.68
CA SER A 333 16.91 -28.71 -2.08
C SER A 333 15.57 -29.41 -1.96
N GLU A 334 14.88 -29.17 -0.86
CA GLU A 334 13.57 -29.73 -0.57
C GLU A 334 12.60 -28.59 -0.19
N ILE A 335 11.35 -28.69 -0.63
CA ILE A 335 10.29 -27.71 -0.32
C ILE A 335 9.14 -28.47 0.32
N LEU A 336 8.87 -28.17 1.60
CA LEU A 336 7.85 -28.84 2.38
C LEU A 336 6.96 -27.82 3.10
N PRO A 337 5.63 -27.99 3.10
CA PRO A 337 4.75 -27.25 3.98
C PRO A 337 4.84 -27.86 5.39
N LEU A 338 5.41 -27.10 6.33
CA LEU A 338 5.63 -27.55 7.71
C LEU A 338 5.26 -26.47 8.71
N ASP A 339 4.79 -26.91 9.88
CA ASP A 339 4.62 -26.05 11.04
C ASP A 339 5.97 -25.93 11.78
N ALA A 340 6.51 -24.72 11.83
CA ALA A 340 7.81 -24.44 12.44
C ALA A 340 7.86 -24.79 13.94
N ARG A 341 6.72 -24.80 14.64
CA ARG A 341 6.65 -25.13 16.09
C ARG A 341 6.99 -26.58 16.40
N ILE A 342 6.82 -27.47 15.42
CA ILE A 342 7.01 -28.93 15.59
C ILE A 342 8.01 -29.52 14.62
N THR A 343 8.81 -28.68 13.94
CA THR A 343 9.81 -29.17 12.99
C THR A 343 10.84 -30.09 13.66
N ASN A 344 11.20 -31.16 12.96
CA ASN A 344 12.23 -32.10 13.37
C ASN A 344 13.54 -31.94 12.62
N TYR A 345 13.56 -31.13 11.57
CA TYR A 345 14.73 -30.86 10.74
C TYR A 345 15.76 -30.05 11.53
N SER A 346 17.03 -30.41 11.44
CA SER A 346 18.14 -29.67 12.04
C SER A 346 18.91 -28.92 10.97
N ALA A 347 19.17 -27.64 11.21
CA ALA A 347 19.87 -26.77 10.28
C ALA A 347 20.92 -25.92 11.01
N ASP A 348 22.06 -25.68 10.35
CA ASP A 348 23.06 -24.72 10.83
C ASP A 348 22.50 -23.29 10.82
N LEU A 349 21.70 -22.99 9.79
CA LEU A 349 21.12 -21.69 9.51
C LEU A 349 19.61 -21.79 9.32
N TRP A 350 18.86 -20.91 9.99
CA TRP A 350 17.44 -20.68 9.71
C TRP A 350 17.27 -19.29 9.11
N VAL A 351 16.45 -19.16 8.07
CA VAL A 351 16.12 -17.86 7.46
C VAL A 351 14.61 -17.70 7.45
N THR A 352 14.11 -16.63 8.06
CA THR A 352 12.67 -16.43 8.30
C THR A 352 12.24 -15.02 7.93
N ASP A 353 11.08 -14.92 7.29
CA ASP A 353 10.33 -13.69 7.06
C ASP A 353 8.93 -13.88 7.67
N PRO A 354 8.77 -13.71 8.99
CA PRO A 354 7.50 -13.97 9.67
C PRO A 354 6.52 -12.80 9.48
N PRO A 355 5.21 -13.01 9.67
CA PRO A 355 4.24 -11.92 9.68
C PRO A 355 4.49 -11.01 10.89
N TYR A 356 4.36 -9.69 10.71
CA TYR A 356 4.48 -8.72 11.80
C TYR A 356 3.26 -7.81 11.88
N ALA A 357 2.65 -7.76 13.06
CA ALA A 357 1.48 -6.93 13.35
C ALA A 357 0.34 -7.10 12.31
N ASP A 358 -0.51 -6.09 12.17
CA ASP A 358 -1.69 -6.10 11.29
C ASP A 358 -1.36 -5.70 9.84
N ALA A 359 -0.14 -5.94 9.38
CA ALA A 359 0.31 -5.40 8.09
C ALA A 359 -0.46 -6.00 6.91
N VAL A 360 -0.61 -7.34 6.85
CA VAL A 360 -1.31 -8.05 5.75
C VAL A 360 -1.92 -9.37 6.24
N ASN A 361 -3.21 -9.59 6.02
CA ASN A 361 -3.92 -10.84 6.36
C ASN A 361 -3.71 -11.93 5.28
N TYR A 362 -2.48 -12.45 5.16
CA TYR A 362 -2.12 -13.43 4.14
C TYR A 362 -2.99 -14.69 4.15
N GLU A 363 -3.38 -15.15 5.34
CA GLU A 363 -4.21 -16.33 5.55
C GLU A 363 -5.61 -16.20 4.95
N GLU A 364 -6.16 -14.98 4.90
CA GLU A 364 -7.44 -14.72 4.25
C GLU A 364 -7.27 -14.43 2.76
N LEU A 365 -6.27 -13.61 2.43
CA LEU A 365 -6.06 -13.14 1.06
C LEU A 365 -5.58 -14.24 0.12
N SER A 366 -4.80 -15.22 0.62
CA SER A 366 -4.31 -16.35 -0.18
C SER A 366 -5.42 -17.31 -0.61
N GLU A 367 -6.57 -17.30 0.07
CA GLU A 367 -7.67 -18.22 -0.21
C GLU A 367 -8.31 -18.05 -1.57
N LEU A 368 -8.24 -16.86 -2.16
CA LEU A 368 -8.65 -16.66 -3.55
C LEU A 368 -7.89 -17.63 -4.46
N PHE A 369 -6.56 -17.70 -4.33
CA PHE A 369 -5.73 -18.57 -5.16
C PHE A 369 -5.93 -20.04 -4.78
N LEU A 370 -6.00 -20.35 -3.49
CA LEU A 370 -6.27 -21.72 -3.02
C LEU A 370 -7.60 -22.25 -3.58
N ALA A 371 -8.64 -21.43 -3.67
CA ALA A 371 -9.93 -21.83 -4.24
C ALA A 371 -9.86 -22.23 -5.73
N TRP A 372 -8.92 -21.65 -6.50
CA TRP A 372 -8.65 -22.08 -7.87
C TRP A 372 -7.71 -23.29 -7.96
N TYR A 373 -6.92 -23.55 -6.91
CA TYR A 373 -5.85 -24.55 -6.91
C TYR A 373 -6.19 -25.85 -6.18
N GLU A 374 -7.22 -25.84 -5.33
CA GLU A 374 -7.51 -26.86 -4.32
C GLU A 374 -7.57 -28.30 -4.86
N LYS A 375 -8.09 -28.52 -6.07
CA LYS A 375 -8.17 -29.87 -6.67
C LYS A 375 -6.91 -30.30 -7.42
N ARG A 376 -6.02 -29.36 -7.70
CA ARG A 376 -4.81 -29.56 -8.51
C ARG A 376 -3.57 -29.69 -7.66
N LEU A 377 -3.51 -28.98 -6.54
CA LEU A 377 -2.39 -29.05 -5.60
C LEU A 377 -2.15 -30.48 -5.11
N PRO A 378 -3.13 -31.28 -4.66
CA PRO A 378 -2.87 -32.65 -4.19
C PRO A 378 -2.46 -33.60 -5.31
N VAL A 379 -2.79 -33.30 -6.57
CA VAL A 379 -2.35 -34.08 -7.73
C VAL A 379 -0.87 -33.82 -8.03
N LEU A 380 -0.40 -32.59 -7.82
CA LEU A 380 0.99 -32.20 -8.07
C LEU A 380 1.90 -32.44 -6.88
N PHE A 381 1.36 -32.25 -5.68
CA PHE A 381 2.04 -32.33 -4.41
C PHE A 381 1.14 -33.09 -3.42
N PRO A 382 1.11 -34.43 -3.46
CA PRO A 382 0.20 -35.25 -2.64
C PRO A 382 0.33 -35.01 -1.13
N GLU A 383 1.53 -34.66 -0.67
CA GLU A 383 1.82 -34.40 0.74
C GLU A 383 1.45 -32.98 1.19
N TRP A 384 1.02 -32.11 0.27
CA TRP A 384 0.65 -30.73 0.60
C TRP A 384 -0.81 -30.64 1.02
N TYR A 385 -1.07 -29.85 2.05
CA TYR A 385 -2.44 -29.48 2.41
C TYR A 385 -2.97 -28.35 1.51
N THR A 386 -4.29 -28.26 1.38
CA THR A 386 -4.99 -27.22 0.60
C THR A 386 -5.85 -26.29 1.46
N ASP A 387 -5.67 -26.37 2.77
CA ASP A 387 -6.24 -25.46 3.75
C ASP A 387 -5.37 -24.20 3.89
N SER A 388 -5.98 -23.05 4.15
CA SER A 388 -5.28 -21.78 4.40
C SER A 388 -4.58 -21.76 5.75
N LYS A 389 -4.88 -22.72 6.63
CA LYS A 389 -4.37 -22.81 8.00
C LYS A 389 -4.66 -21.54 8.80
N ARG A 390 -5.79 -20.85 8.53
CA ARG A 390 -6.28 -19.69 9.30
C ARG A 390 -6.18 -19.88 10.82
N ALA A 391 -6.50 -21.08 11.30
CA ALA A 391 -6.46 -21.42 12.72
C ALA A 391 -5.04 -21.54 13.31
N LEU A 392 -4.04 -21.78 12.46
CA LEU A 392 -2.62 -21.83 12.84
C LEU A 392 -1.88 -20.55 12.46
N ALA A 393 -2.53 -19.64 11.74
CA ALA A 393 -1.96 -18.37 11.33
C ALA A 393 -1.64 -17.55 12.57
N VAL A 394 -0.42 -17.04 12.60
CA VAL A 394 0.06 -16.18 13.66
C VAL A 394 -0.47 -14.78 13.33
N LYS A 395 -1.53 -14.32 14.00
CA LYS A 395 -2.27 -13.07 13.70
C LYS A 395 -1.78 -11.85 14.49
N GLY A 396 -1.50 -10.74 13.82
CA GLY A 396 -0.97 -9.53 14.43
C GLY A 396 -1.69 -9.06 15.70
N ALA A 397 -0.91 -8.58 16.67
CA ALA A 397 -1.31 -7.85 17.88
C ALA A 397 -1.92 -8.61 19.07
N ASP A 398 -2.18 -9.92 19.00
CA ASP A 398 -2.74 -10.67 20.13
C ASP A 398 -1.71 -11.50 20.95
N GLU A 399 -2.12 -11.98 22.13
CA GLU A 399 -1.28 -12.87 22.97
C GLU A 399 -0.87 -14.14 22.21
N ASN A 400 -1.78 -14.72 21.44
CA ASN A 400 -1.54 -15.99 20.74
C ASN A 400 -0.43 -15.85 19.70
N PHE A 401 -0.33 -14.71 19.03
CA PHE A 401 0.74 -14.43 18.08
C PHE A 401 2.10 -14.42 18.75
N ARG A 402 2.23 -13.67 19.85
CA ARG A 402 3.51 -13.56 20.57
C ARG A 402 3.95 -14.92 21.08
N VAL A 403 3.02 -15.71 21.63
CA VAL A 403 3.28 -17.08 22.10
C VAL A 403 3.68 -18.01 20.95
N ALA A 404 2.95 -18.03 19.83
CA ALA A 404 3.26 -18.89 18.69
C ALA A 404 4.62 -18.55 18.05
N MET A 405 4.98 -17.26 17.98
CA MET A 405 6.30 -16.83 17.52
C MET A 405 7.41 -17.30 18.46
N VAL A 406 7.22 -17.23 19.77
CA VAL A 406 8.17 -17.79 20.74
C VAL A 406 8.35 -19.29 20.52
N GLU A 407 7.26 -20.04 20.36
CA GLU A 407 7.31 -21.48 20.09
C GLU A 407 8.09 -21.79 18.80
N CYS A 408 7.83 -21.06 17.71
CA CYS A 408 8.58 -21.17 16.46
C CYS A 408 10.08 -20.94 16.69
N TYR A 409 10.47 -19.75 17.16
CA TYR A 409 11.88 -19.38 17.31
C TYR A 409 12.63 -20.27 18.30
N LYS A 410 11.98 -20.68 19.38
CA LYS A 410 12.51 -21.64 20.34
C LYS A 410 12.74 -23.00 19.68
N LYS A 411 11.79 -23.48 18.88
CA LYS A 411 11.94 -24.75 18.19
C LYS A 411 13.08 -24.74 17.18
N LEU A 412 13.17 -23.66 16.39
CA LEU A 412 14.29 -23.45 15.48
C LEU A 412 15.63 -23.40 16.24
N ALA A 413 15.67 -22.78 17.43
CA ALA A 413 16.86 -22.74 18.27
C ALA A 413 17.24 -24.13 18.81
N GLU A 414 16.29 -24.95 19.24
CA GLU A 414 16.52 -26.35 19.64
C GLU A 414 17.11 -27.18 18.49
N LYS A 415 16.70 -26.88 17.26
CA LYS A 415 17.10 -27.57 16.03
C LYS A 415 18.31 -26.94 15.33
N MET A 416 19.05 -26.10 16.02
CA MET A 416 20.24 -25.41 15.53
C MET A 416 21.44 -25.72 16.43
N PRO A 417 22.66 -25.92 15.90
CA PRO A 417 23.85 -26.10 16.72
C PRO A 417 24.22 -24.80 17.45
N ASP A 418 25.09 -24.88 18.46
CA ASP A 418 25.42 -23.71 19.28
C ASP A 418 26.20 -22.63 18.53
N ASN A 419 26.89 -22.99 17.44
CA ASN A 419 27.59 -22.07 16.53
C ASN A 419 26.72 -21.64 15.33
N GLY A 420 25.49 -22.14 15.20
CA GLY A 420 24.53 -21.73 14.18
C GLY A 420 23.93 -20.35 14.44
N PHE A 421 23.09 -19.89 13.51
CA PHE A 421 22.30 -18.67 13.69
C PHE A 421 20.97 -18.70 12.94
N GLN A 422 20.04 -17.85 13.37
CA GLN A 422 18.80 -17.57 12.64
C GLN A 422 18.88 -16.16 12.07
N LEU A 423 18.46 -15.99 10.82
CA LEU A 423 18.34 -14.70 10.15
C LEU A 423 16.85 -14.36 10.07
N VAL A 424 16.47 -13.25 10.69
CA VAL A 424 15.09 -12.76 10.62
C VAL A 424 15.03 -11.44 9.85
N MET A 425 14.16 -11.39 8.84
CA MET A 425 13.82 -10.15 8.13
C MET A 425 12.74 -9.43 8.95
N PHE A 426 12.91 -8.15 9.24
CA PHE A 426 11.95 -7.36 10.02
C PHE A 426 11.94 -5.89 9.61
N THR A 427 10.73 -5.34 9.47
CA THR A 427 10.51 -3.95 9.12
C THR A 427 9.24 -3.43 9.78
N HIS A 428 9.37 -2.53 10.76
CA HIS A 428 8.22 -1.86 11.37
C HIS A 428 8.63 -0.49 11.95
N GLN A 429 7.73 0.50 11.87
CA GLN A 429 7.97 1.84 12.45
C GLN A 429 7.64 1.92 13.94
N ASP A 430 6.67 1.11 14.38
CA ASP A 430 6.21 1.14 15.76
C ASP A 430 7.19 0.45 16.73
N VAL A 431 7.66 1.21 17.71
CA VAL A 431 8.54 0.76 18.80
C VAL A 431 7.93 -0.37 19.62
N ASP A 432 6.61 -0.39 19.77
CA ASP A 432 5.95 -1.43 20.55
C ASP A 432 6.03 -2.79 19.86
N VAL A 433 6.05 -2.82 18.52
CA VAL A 433 6.27 -4.04 17.74
C VAL A 433 7.74 -4.49 17.82
N TRP A 434 8.70 -3.55 17.80
CA TRP A 434 10.11 -3.85 18.10
C TRP A 434 10.29 -4.44 19.49
N SER A 435 9.54 -3.93 20.46
CA SER A 435 9.57 -4.41 21.85
C SER A 435 8.99 -5.82 21.96
N ASP A 436 7.89 -6.10 21.25
CA ASP A 436 7.33 -7.45 21.19
C ASP A 436 8.28 -8.45 20.54
N LEU A 437 8.94 -8.07 19.44
CA LEU A 437 9.97 -8.89 18.83
C LEU A 437 11.12 -9.17 19.82
N ALA A 438 11.60 -8.15 20.53
CA ALA A 438 12.65 -8.32 21.53
C ALA A 438 12.23 -9.30 22.64
N LEU A 439 10.99 -9.22 23.13
CA LEU A 439 10.46 -10.17 24.12
C LEU A 439 10.34 -11.59 23.55
N ILE A 440 9.87 -11.74 22.31
CA ILE A 440 9.76 -13.04 21.61
C ILE A 440 11.14 -13.71 21.54
N LEU A 441 12.14 -12.97 21.05
CA LEU A 441 13.51 -13.47 20.88
C LEU A 441 14.13 -13.80 22.25
N TRP A 442 13.89 -12.96 23.25
CA TRP A 442 14.34 -13.22 24.62
C TRP A 442 13.75 -14.52 25.16
N ALA A 443 12.43 -14.70 25.10
CA ALA A 443 11.76 -15.91 25.59
C ALA A 443 12.17 -17.17 24.81
N ALA A 444 12.49 -17.04 23.52
CA ALA A 444 13.02 -18.11 22.69
C ALA A 444 14.46 -18.52 23.03
N GLY A 445 15.14 -17.80 23.95
CA GLY A 445 16.54 -18.08 24.30
C GLY A 445 17.57 -17.54 23.31
N LEU A 446 17.16 -16.59 22.46
CA LEU A 446 17.97 -16.00 21.42
C LEU A 446 18.46 -14.61 21.81
N ARG A 447 19.59 -14.19 21.23
CA ARG A 447 20.12 -12.83 21.29
C ARG A 447 20.45 -12.32 19.89
N VAL A 448 20.26 -11.04 19.66
CA VAL A 448 20.69 -10.37 18.44
C VAL A 448 22.20 -10.13 18.52
N THR A 449 22.95 -10.54 17.50
CA THR A 449 24.41 -10.39 17.45
C THR A 449 24.88 -9.45 16.34
N ALA A 450 24.09 -9.32 15.29
CA ALA A 450 24.28 -8.33 14.24
C ALA A 450 22.92 -7.89 13.70
N ALA A 451 22.89 -6.69 13.13
CA ALA A 451 21.73 -6.13 12.45
C ALA A 451 22.22 -5.41 11.19
N TRP A 452 21.59 -5.69 10.07
CA TRP A 452 21.93 -5.11 8.77
C TRP A 452 20.70 -4.46 8.18
N THR A 453 20.77 -3.16 7.92
CA THR A 453 19.72 -2.44 7.21
C THR A 453 20.00 -2.53 5.71
N ILE A 454 19.02 -2.97 4.93
CA ILE A 454 19.10 -3.08 3.48
C ILE A 454 18.00 -2.19 2.89
N ALA A 455 18.35 -1.30 1.96
CA ALA A 455 17.37 -0.59 1.15
C ALA A 455 16.65 -1.60 0.25
N THR A 456 15.34 -1.79 0.47
CA THR A 456 14.59 -2.89 -0.16
C THR A 456 13.61 -2.48 -1.25
N GLU A 457 13.39 -1.19 -1.52
CA GLU A 457 12.48 -0.75 -2.58
C GLU A 457 13.17 0.01 -3.72
N THR A 458 12.75 -0.32 -4.95
CA THR A 458 13.00 0.49 -6.15
C THR A 458 11.94 1.59 -6.20
N ASP A 459 12.37 2.81 -6.45
CA ASP A 459 11.55 4.02 -6.49
C ASP A 459 10.34 3.83 -7.43
N THR A 460 9.16 3.54 -6.87
CA THR A 460 7.91 3.41 -7.63
C THR A 460 6.93 4.48 -7.16
N SER A 461 6.76 5.48 -8.02
CA SER A 461 6.00 6.72 -7.88
C SER A 461 4.49 6.59 -7.58
N PHE A 462 4.00 5.43 -7.14
CA PHE A 462 2.57 5.12 -6.98
C PHE A 462 2.15 4.67 -5.57
N ARG A 463 3.02 4.72 -4.56
CA ARG A 463 2.66 4.37 -3.16
C ARG A 463 2.68 5.58 -2.24
N THR A 464 1.55 6.28 -2.16
CA THR A 464 1.29 7.28 -1.13
C THR A 464 0.93 6.58 0.19
N GLY A 465 1.87 6.49 1.14
CA GLY A 465 1.66 5.85 2.46
C GLY A 465 2.91 5.75 3.35
N LYS A 466 2.69 5.42 4.64
CA LYS A 466 3.71 5.19 5.69
C LYS A 466 4.53 3.90 5.43
N TYR A 467 5.37 3.87 4.40
CA TYR A 467 6.20 2.70 4.09
C TYR A 467 7.67 2.95 4.42
N VAL A 468 8.24 2.09 5.26
CA VAL A 468 9.68 2.11 5.53
C VAL A 468 10.44 1.69 4.28
N GLN A 469 11.45 2.45 3.87
CA GLN A 469 12.25 2.18 2.67
C GLN A 469 13.32 1.09 2.88
N GLY A 470 13.74 0.84 4.13
CA GLY A 470 14.70 -0.21 4.49
C GLY A 470 14.10 -1.40 5.26
N THR A 471 14.68 -2.59 5.05
CA THR A 471 14.43 -3.80 5.83
C THR A 471 15.61 -4.13 6.73
N VAL A 472 15.35 -4.52 7.97
CA VAL A 472 16.40 -4.92 8.91
C VAL A 472 16.53 -6.43 8.94
N LEU A 473 17.73 -6.94 8.66
CA LEU A 473 18.09 -8.35 8.86
C LEU A 473 18.78 -8.51 10.21
N LEU A 474 18.15 -9.22 11.14
CA LEU A 474 18.73 -9.51 12.46
C LEU A 474 19.36 -10.91 12.45
N VAL A 475 20.62 -10.99 12.91
CA VAL A 475 21.35 -12.25 13.10
C VAL A 475 21.21 -12.68 14.56
N LEU A 476 20.45 -13.75 14.77
CA LEU A 476 20.09 -14.29 16.07
C LEU A 476 20.95 -15.50 16.41
N ARG A 477 21.54 -15.52 17.61
CA ARG A 477 22.29 -16.67 18.12
C ARG A 477 21.73 -17.11 19.46
N LYS A 478 21.95 -18.38 19.82
CA LYS A 478 21.65 -18.86 21.18
C LYS A 478 22.37 -17.98 22.20
N ARG A 479 21.64 -17.54 23.21
CA ARG A 479 22.23 -16.84 24.35
C ARG A 479 22.96 -17.86 25.22
N ARG A 480 24.28 -17.74 25.30
CA ARG A 480 25.14 -18.63 26.11
C ARG A 480 25.36 -18.11 27.53
N ASP A 481 25.37 -16.80 27.68
CA ASP A 481 25.69 -16.11 28.92
C ASP A 481 24.40 -15.61 29.57
N SER A 482 24.14 -16.00 30.83
CA SER A 482 23.02 -15.48 31.61
C SER A 482 23.44 -14.22 32.36
N LEU A 483 23.85 -13.18 31.63
CA LEU A 483 24.16 -11.88 32.22
C LEU A 483 22.91 -11.34 32.93
N ARG A 484 23.12 -10.77 34.12
CA ARG A 484 22.09 -10.08 34.89
C ARG A 484 22.55 -8.65 35.09
N GLY A 485 21.69 -7.69 34.81
CA GLY A 485 21.98 -6.28 34.97
C GLY A 485 20.72 -5.51 35.34
N ASP A 486 20.88 -4.34 35.94
CA ASP A 486 19.79 -3.38 36.10
C ASP A 486 19.74 -2.40 34.91
N ARG A 487 18.73 -1.53 34.85
CA ARG A 487 18.61 -0.58 33.74
C ARG A 487 19.71 0.48 33.78
N ALA A 488 20.26 0.82 34.95
CA ALA A 488 21.31 1.81 35.08
C ALA A 488 22.64 1.31 34.49
N ASP A 489 22.93 0.01 34.64
CA ASP A 489 24.12 -0.64 34.11
C ASP A 489 24.04 -0.86 32.59
N ILE A 490 22.87 -1.28 32.10
CA ILE A 490 22.65 -1.60 30.68
C ILE A 490 22.59 -0.34 29.82
N TRP A 491 22.11 0.77 30.39
CA TRP A 491 21.85 1.98 29.64
C TRP A 491 23.10 2.54 28.94
N PRO A 492 24.25 2.75 29.61
CA PRO A 492 25.49 3.16 28.95
C PRO A 492 25.91 2.24 27.80
N GLU A 493 25.72 0.93 27.93
CA GLU A 493 26.03 -0.05 26.87
C GLU A 493 25.13 0.16 25.64
N VAL A 494 23.82 0.35 25.85
CA VAL A 494 22.87 0.69 24.78
C VAL A 494 23.32 1.97 24.08
N GLN A 495 23.69 3.02 24.82
CA GLN A 495 24.13 4.29 24.22
C GLN A 495 25.37 4.11 23.36
N ASN A 496 26.36 3.37 23.86
CA ASN A 496 27.60 3.12 23.15
C ASN A 496 27.37 2.30 21.88
N GLU A 497 26.52 1.27 21.95
CA GLU A 497 26.21 0.41 20.81
C GLU A 497 25.43 1.14 19.72
N VAL A 498 24.44 1.97 20.09
CA VAL A 498 23.72 2.83 19.14
C VAL A 498 24.68 3.78 18.44
N ARG A 499 25.54 4.48 19.18
CA ARG A 499 26.53 5.39 18.59
C ARG A 499 27.50 4.68 17.66
N ARG A 500 27.97 3.49 18.06
CA ARG A 500 28.87 2.65 17.25
C ARG A 500 28.20 2.23 15.94
N GLN A 501 26.94 1.79 16.00
CA GLN A 501 26.18 1.38 14.82
C GLN A 501 25.95 2.55 13.86
N LEU A 502 25.53 3.70 14.37
CA LEU A 502 25.29 4.90 13.56
C LEU A 502 26.57 5.43 12.93
N ALA A 503 27.69 5.45 13.68
CA ALA A 503 28.99 5.85 13.15
C ALA A 503 29.43 4.95 11.98
N ALA A 504 29.27 3.63 12.13
CA ALA A 504 29.61 2.69 11.06
C ALA A 504 28.74 2.86 9.80
N MET A 505 27.46 3.22 9.97
CA MET A 505 26.58 3.51 8.82
C MET A 505 26.97 4.81 8.12
N LEU A 506 27.26 5.88 8.88
CA LEU A 506 27.72 7.16 8.32
C LEU A 506 29.07 7.05 7.61
N GLU A 507 29.95 6.14 8.04
CA GLU A 507 31.22 5.87 7.35
C GLU A 507 31.03 5.13 6.02
N LEU A 508 29.95 4.37 5.87
CA LEU A 508 29.60 3.63 4.65
C LEU A 508 28.72 4.45 3.69
N ASP A 509 28.12 5.54 4.17
CA ASP A 509 27.21 6.38 3.41
C ASP A 509 28.00 7.28 2.44
N ASP A 510 27.67 7.22 1.16
CA ASP A 510 28.29 8.09 0.17
C ASP A 510 27.63 9.47 0.25
N LYS A 511 28.44 10.53 0.44
CA LYS A 511 27.93 11.89 0.58
C LYS A 511 27.37 12.45 -0.72
N GLU A 512 27.77 11.91 -1.87
CA GLU A 512 27.27 12.34 -3.17
C GLU A 512 26.01 11.56 -3.59
N ASP A 513 25.79 10.36 -3.04
CA ASP A 513 24.62 9.51 -3.27
C ASP A 513 24.24 8.72 -1.99
N PRO A 514 23.51 9.34 -1.05
CA PRO A 514 23.22 8.74 0.24
C PRO A 514 22.42 7.44 0.09
N ASN A 515 22.95 6.36 0.66
CA ASN A 515 22.33 5.03 0.65
C ASN A 515 21.31 4.85 1.77
N PHE A 516 21.29 5.73 2.78
CA PHE A 516 20.44 5.61 3.97
C PHE A 516 19.64 6.88 4.23
N GLY A 517 18.33 6.71 4.46
CA GLY A 517 17.47 7.79 4.96
C GLY A 517 17.50 7.88 6.50
N ASP A 518 16.98 8.98 7.03
CA ASP A 518 16.84 9.20 8.48
C ASP A 518 16.04 8.08 9.19
N ALA A 519 15.04 7.51 8.52
CA ALA A 519 14.28 6.38 9.03
C ALA A 519 15.16 5.13 9.18
N ASP A 520 16.13 4.91 8.30
CA ASP A 520 17.04 3.76 8.36
C ASP A 520 18.00 3.87 9.55
N TYR A 521 18.46 5.08 9.87
CA TYR A 521 19.24 5.34 11.08
C TYR A 521 18.43 5.09 12.36
N GLN A 522 17.14 5.44 12.39
CA GLN A 522 16.26 5.11 13.52
C GLN A 522 16.09 3.59 13.68
N LEU A 523 15.88 2.86 12.59
CA LEU A 523 15.79 1.39 12.61
C LEU A 523 17.09 0.75 13.10
N ALA A 524 18.23 1.27 12.67
CA ALA A 524 19.53 0.80 13.12
C ALA A 524 19.73 1.06 14.63
N ALA A 525 19.22 2.17 15.15
CA ALA A 525 19.24 2.46 16.58
C ALA A 525 18.38 1.47 17.38
N TYR A 526 17.18 1.12 16.88
CA TYR A 526 16.37 0.06 17.48
C TYR A 526 17.14 -1.26 17.50
N ALA A 527 17.68 -1.67 16.36
CA ALA A 527 18.39 -2.93 16.25
C ALA A 527 19.66 -2.99 17.13
N ALA A 528 20.38 -1.87 17.26
CA ALA A 528 21.51 -1.71 18.17
C ALA A 528 21.09 -1.85 19.64
N ALA A 529 19.98 -1.22 20.04
CA ALA A 529 19.43 -1.40 21.39
C ALA A 529 19.04 -2.86 21.65
N LEU A 530 18.40 -3.53 20.68
CA LEU A 530 18.03 -4.94 20.79
C LEU A 530 19.25 -5.85 21.00
N ARG A 531 20.40 -5.56 20.36
CA ARG A 531 21.64 -6.34 20.56
C ARG A 531 22.11 -6.35 22.01
N VAL A 532 22.03 -5.20 22.68
CA VAL A 532 22.43 -5.09 24.08
C VAL A 532 21.39 -5.76 24.96
N VAL A 533 20.11 -5.37 24.86
CA VAL A 533 19.05 -5.89 25.73
C VAL A 533 18.96 -7.42 25.65
N THR A 534 18.94 -8.00 24.45
CA THR A 534 18.77 -9.45 24.29
C THR A 534 20.01 -10.26 24.71
N ALA A 535 21.16 -9.62 24.94
CA ALA A 535 22.33 -10.28 25.50
C ALA A 535 22.16 -10.65 26.99
N TYR A 536 21.30 -9.92 27.72
CA TYR A 536 21.02 -10.19 29.13
C TYR A 536 19.98 -11.30 29.28
N GLY A 537 20.17 -12.17 30.28
CA GLY A 537 19.22 -13.23 30.64
C GLY A 537 18.11 -12.73 31.55
N ALA A 538 18.38 -11.73 32.39
CA ALA A 538 17.42 -11.05 33.26
C ALA A 538 17.78 -9.56 33.36
N ILE A 539 16.79 -8.68 33.26
CA ILE A 539 16.93 -7.22 33.45
C ILE A 539 15.93 -6.80 34.52
N GLU A 540 16.43 -6.37 35.68
CA GLU A 540 15.60 -6.02 36.86
C GLU A 540 14.49 -7.07 37.13
N ASP A 541 13.26 -6.60 37.35
CA ASP A 541 12.04 -7.39 37.59
C ASP A 541 11.20 -7.58 36.30
N ILE A 542 11.81 -7.46 35.10
CA ILE A 542 11.08 -7.69 33.84
C ILE A 542 10.72 -9.17 33.73
N ASP A 543 9.46 -9.49 34.03
CA ASP A 543 8.87 -10.79 33.77
C ASP A 543 8.46 -10.90 32.29
N VAL A 544 9.33 -11.53 31.50
CA VAL A 544 9.15 -11.70 30.06
C VAL A 544 7.85 -12.44 29.72
N GLU A 545 7.50 -13.48 30.48
CA GLU A 545 6.27 -14.26 30.26
C GLU A 545 5.03 -13.42 30.55
N ARG A 546 5.05 -12.65 31.64
CA ARG A 546 3.95 -11.73 31.95
C ARG A 546 3.80 -10.65 30.87
N GLU A 547 4.90 -10.05 30.40
CA GLU A 547 4.86 -9.01 29.39
C GLU A 547 4.41 -9.53 28.01
N LEU A 548 4.77 -10.77 27.65
CA LEU A 548 4.28 -11.44 26.43
C LEU A 548 2.77 -11.73 26.47
N ARG A 549 2.19 -11.99 27.64
CA ARG A 549 0.76 -12.29 27.81
C ARG A 549 -0.09 -11.05 28.06
N ARG A 550 0.54 -9.94 28.46
CA ARG A 550 -0.16 -8.70 28.79
C ARG A 550 -0.75 -8.04 27.53
N THR A 551 -2.02 -7.68 27.58
CA THR A 551 -2.65 -6.78 26.59
C THR A 551 -2.37 -5.32 26.99
N ARG A 552 -1.70 -4.55 26.13
CA ARG A 552 -1.36 -3.14 26.40
C ARG A 552 -2.57 -2.23 26.17
N ARG A 553 -2.82 -1.27 27.05
CA ARG A 553 -3.79 -0.19 26.78
C ARG A 553 -3.13 0.92 25.96
N PRO A 554 -3.89 1.66 25.12
CA PRO A 554 -3.34 2.81 24.40
C PRO A 554 -2.67 3.81 25.35
N GLY A 555 -1.40 4.10 25.12
CA GLY A 555 -0.58 5.02 25.94
C GLY A 555 0.18 4.38 27.11
N GLU A 556 0.02 3.08 27.33
CA GLU A 556 0.75 2.32 28.35
C GLU A 556 2.06 1.78 27.77
N THR A 557 3.21 2.15 28.36
CA THR A 557 4.53 1.70 27.90
C THR A 557 5.03 0.51 28.72
N SER A 558 5.80 -0.38 28.08
CA SER A 558 6.55 -1.41 28.79
C SER A 558 7.94 -0.89 29.18
N PRO A 559 8.55 -1.39 30.28
CA PRO A 559 9.92 -1.00 30.65
C PRO A 559 10.93 -1.19 29.50
N LEU A 560 10.72 -2.23 28.67
CA LEU A 560 11.51 -2.49 27.48
C LEU A 560 11.22 -1.49 26.35
N SER A 561 9.95 -1.17 26.12
CA SER A 561 9.55 -0.12 25.17
C SER A 561 10.21 1.21 25.52
N ASP A 562 10.25 1.59 26.79
CA ASP A 562 10.89 2.83 27.22
C ASP A 562 12.41 2.83 26.97
N MET A 563 13.08 1.69 27.17
CA MET A 563 14.51 1.55 26.86
C MET A 563 14.77 1.70 25.36
N ILE A 564 13.96 1.04 24.53
CA ILE A 564 14.07 1.09 23.07
C ILE A 564 13.72 2.49 22.54
N ARG A 565 12.66 3.14 23.03
CA ARG A 565 12.32 4.54 22.69
C ARG A 565 13.45 5.48 23.04
N SER A 566 14.10 5.27 24.19
CA SER A 566 15.22 6.11 24.60
C SER A 566 16.42 5.98 23.66
N ALA A 567 16.62 4.82 23.01
CA ALA A 567 17.66 4.63 21.99
C ALA A 567 17.43 5.49 20.74
N VAL A 568 16.18 5.72 20.34
CA VAL A 568 15.82 6.64 19.24
C VAL A 568 16.26 8.05 19.55
N ARG A 569 16.01 8.52 20.78
CA ARG A 569 16.43 9.84 21.20
C ARG A 569 17.95 10.01 21.06
N ILE A 570 18.72 8.97 21.39
CA ILE A 570 20.18 8.99 21.19
C ILE A 570 20.53 9.10 19.72
N ALA A 571 19.82 8.38 18.85
CA ALA A 571 20.04 8.47 17.41
C ALA A 571 19.72 9.86 16.88
N SER A 572 18.57 10.44 17.26
CA SER A 572 18.19 11.80 16.91
C SER A 572 19.19 12.85 17.43
N ASP A 573 19.78 12.66 18.61
CA ASP A 573 20.82 13.53 19.16
C ASP A 573 22.20 13.33 18.50
N PHE A 574 22.43 12.14 17.92
CA PHE A 574 23.70 11.79 17.26
C PHE A 574 23.74 12.23 15.79
N LEU A 575 22.58 12.19 15.11
CA LEU A 575 22.39 12.64 13.73
C LEU A 575 22.26 14.16 13.69
N VAL A 576 23.42 14.83 13.69
CA VAL A 576 23.50 16.28 13.53
C VAL A 576 23.16 16.64 12.08
N PRO A 577 22.24 17.58 11.82
CA PRO A 577 21.95 18.05 10.46
C PRO A 577 23.20 18.59 9.75
N ASP A 578 23.31 18.36 8.45
CA ASP A 578 24.49 18.82 7.70
C ASP A 578 24.57 20.35 7.70
N GLY A 579 25.78 20.88 7.93
CA GLY A 579 26.01 22.33 8.01
C GLY A 579 25.85 22.93 9.41
N LEU A 580 25.43 22.14 10.41
CA LEU A 580 25.33 22.62 11.80
C LEU A 580 26.41 22.02 12.71
N ASP A 581 27.02 22.85 13.56
CA ASP A 581 28.01 22.37 14.55
C ASP A 581 27.34 21.52 15.65
N LYS A 582 27.99 20.43 16.03
CA LYS A 582 27.49 19.48 17.03
C LYS A 582 27.29 20.09 18.42
N THR A 583 28.09 21.09 18.78
CA THR A 583 27.97 21.81 20.06
C THR A 583 26.73 22.68 20.06
N ILE A 584 26.48 23.37 18.94
CA ILE A 584 25.29 24.21 18.75
C ILE A 584 24.03 23.34 18.75
N TRP A 585 24.02 22.25 17.99
CA TRP A 585 22.90 21.30 17.94
C TRP A 585 22.44 20.82 19.33
N ARG A 586 23.40 20.50 20.20
CA ARG A 586 23.14 20.05 21.58
C ARG A 586 22.58 21.12 22.50
N GLN A 587 22.74 22.40 22.16
CA GLN A 587 22.23 23.52 22.93
C GLN A 587 20.81 23.91 22.53
N LEU A 588 20.38 23.53 21.32
CA LEU A 588 19.02 23.79 20.83
C LEU A 588 17.96 23.07 21.67
N ALA A 589 16.83 23.72 21.86
CA ALA A 589 15.63 23.14 22.48
C ALA A 589 15.00 22.04 21.61
N PRO A 590 14.20 21.13 22.18
CA PRO A 590 13.55 20.05 21.42
C PRO A 590 12.81 20.53 20.16
N GLU A 591 12.02 21.60 20.29
CA GLU A 591 11.23 22.17 19.19
C GLU A 591 12.11 22.81 18.11
N GLU A 592 13.26 23.35 18.48
CA GLU A 592 14.24 23.89 17.54
C GLU A 592 14.92 22.79 16.74
N ARG A 593 15.29 21.70 17.41
CA ARG A 593 15.84 20.51 16.75
C ARG A 593 14.85 19.90 15.77
N PHE A 594 13.59 19.78 16.19
CA PHE A 594 12.51 19.32 15.33
C PHE A 594 12.35 20.19 14.09
N TYR A 595 12.35 21.52 14.26
CA TYR A 595 12.21 22.44 13.13
C TYR A 595 13.38 22.34 12.15
N ILE A 596 14.62 22.43 12.64
CA ILE A 596 15.84 22.34 11.81
C ILE A 596 15.89 21.01 11.06
N LYS A 597 15.61 19.91 11.74
CA LYS A 597 15.59 18.57 11.13
C LYS A 597 14.46 18.42 10.12
N GLY A 598 13.29 19.00 10.39
CA GLY A 598 12.16 18.98 9.45
C GLY A 598 12.45 19.74 8.15
N VAL A 599 13.29 20.78 8.18
CA VAL A 599 13.77 21.48 6.96
C VAL A 599 14.73 20.60 6.16
N GLU A 600 15.61 19.84 6.82
CA GLU A 600 16.52 18.90 6.13
C GLU A 600 15.77 17.75 5.45
N ILE A 601 14.80 17.17 6.15
CA ILE A 601 13.95 16.09 5.62
C ILE A 601 13.18 16.58 4.39
N GLU A 602 12.62 17.79 4.46
CA GLU A 602 11.95 18.40 3.34
C GLU A 602 12.89 18.66 2.16
N ALA A 603 14.14 19.09 2.43
CA ALA A 603 15.16 19.30 1.41
C ALA A 603 15.54 18.00 0.68
N HIS A 604 15.46 16.86 1.37
CA HIS A 604 15.63 15.52 0.80
C HIS A 604 14.36 14.97 0.11
N GLY A 605 13.29 15.75 0.01
CA GLY A 605 12.07 15.38 -0.74
C GLY A 605 11.09 14.50 0.04
N GLU A 606 11.20 14.44 1.36
CA GLU A 606 10.33 13.65 2.23
C GLU A 606 9.17 14.50 2.78
N TYR A 607 7.93 14.12 2.46
CA TYR A 607 6.72 14.89 2.77
C TYR A 607 5.66 14.08 3.55
N ARG A 608 6.03 12.94 4.12
CA ARG A 608 5.10 12.06 4.86
C ARG A 608 4.94 12.50 6.32
N ASP A 609 3.70 12.73 6.74
CA ASP A 609 3.34 13.07 8.14
C ASP A 609 3.94 12.11 9.19
N GLY A 610 4.01 10.82 8.87
CA GLY A 610 4.57 9.81 9.77
C GLY A 610 6.04 10.07 10.14
N VAL A 611 6.84 10.62 9.23
CA VAL A 611 8.25 10.92 9.49
C VAL A 611 8.38 12.07 10.48
N TYR A 612 7.64 13.17 10.27
CA TYR A 612 7.58 14.30 11.20
C TYR A 612 7.06 13.88 12.58
N GLN A 613 6.06 13.01 12.62
CA GLN A 613 5.52 12.47 13.87
C GLN A 613 6.59 11.72 14.68
N GLU A 614 7.42 10.89 14.03
CA GLU A 614 8.48 10.14 14.70
C GLU A 614 9.61 11.06 15.18
N PHE A 615 9.97 12.11 14.42
CA PHE A 615 10.94 13.09 14.91
C PHE A 615 10.43 13.88 16.10
N ALA A 616 9.17 14.33 16.07
CA ALA A 616 8.56 14.98 17.22
C ALA A 616 8.60 14.08 18.45
N ARG A 617 8.29 12.78 18.29
CA ARG A 617 8.41 11.77 19.36
C ARG A 617 9.85 11.58 19.83
N GLY A 618 10.81 11.50 18.91
CA GLY A 618 12.24 11.32 19.20
C GLY A 618 12.83 12.47 20.03
N PHE A 619 12.39 13.70 19.76
CA PHE A 619 12.76 14.89 20.54
C PHE A 619 11.88 15.09 21.79
N GLY A 620 10.80 14.31 21.97
CA GLY A 620 9.91 14.38 23.13
C GLY A 620 8.81 15.45 23.06
N ILE A 621 8.49 15.94 21.86
CA ILE A 621 7.48 16.97 21.60
C ILE A 621 6.09 16.32 21.51
N ARG A 622 5.13 16.86 22.27
CA ARG A 622 3.76 16.36 22.31
C ARG A 622 2.83 17.00 21.28
N ASP A 623 3.04 18.29 20.98
CA ASP A 623 2.26 19.04 20.00
C ASP A 623 3.17 19.89 19.12
N TYR A 624 3.22 19.54 17.83
CA TYR A 624 4.04 20.17 16.81
C TYR A 624 3.21 20.61 15.59
N ARG A 625 1.90 20.31 15.56
CA ARG A 625 1.06 20.52 14.36
C ARG A 625 0.96 21.99 13.98
N TRP A 626 1.06 22.87 14.97
CA TRP A 626 1.04 24.31 14.75
C TRP A 626 2.28 24.83 14.00
N LEU A 627 3.38 24.09 13.96
CA LEU A 627 4.57 24.38 13.16
C LEU A 627 4.44 23.95 11.70
N LEU A 628 3.43 23.13 11.36
CA LEU A 628 3.24 22.62 10.00
C LEU A 628 2.59 23.69 9.10
N GLY A 629 3.13 23.86 7.90
CA GLY A 629 2.55 24.69 6.84
C GLY A 629 1.46 23.96 6.05
N SER A 630 1.54 22.62 6.02
CA SER A 630 0.56 21.72 5.44
C SER A 630 0.59 20.39 6.20
N ASP A 631 -0.59 19.82 6.48
CA ASP A 631 -0.79 18.51 7.10
C ASP A 631 -1.46 17.50 6.14
N ALA A 632 -1.61 17.88 4.86
CA ALA A 632 -2.15 17.00 3.83
C ALA A 632 -1.22 15.81 3.54
N ALA A 633 -1.80 14.64 3.25
CA ALA A 633 -1.05 13.40 3.07
C ALA A 633 -0.01 13.51 1.93
N ASN A 634 1.26 13.21 2.26
CA ASN A 634 2.42 13.35 1.36
C ASN A 634 2.68 14.79 0.89
N GLN A 635 2.22 15.77 1.66
CA GLN A 635 2.50 17.19 1.48
C GLN A 635 2.82 17.84 2.84
N THR A 636 3.28 17.05 3.81
CA THR A 636 3.64 17.54 5.14
C THR A 636 4.93 18.33 5.04
N ARG A 637 4.90 19.57 5.54
CA ARG A 637 6.07 20.45 5.62
C ARG A 637 5.95 21.43 6.77
N LEU A 638 7.07 22.04 7.15
CA LEU A 638 7.09 23.11 8.15
C LEU A 638 6.68 24.45 7.54
N LYS A 639 6.18 25.35 8.38
CA LYS A 639 5.96 26.75 8.00
C LYS A 639 7.30 27.42 7.73
N THR A 640 7.33 28.31 6.75
CA THR A 640 8.50 29.17 6.53
C THR A 640 8.51 30.38 7.49
N ALA A 641 9.61 31.14 7.52
CA ALA A 641 9.70 32.39 8.25
C ALA A 641 8.56 33.36 7.87
N SER A 642 8.31 33.51 6.56
CA SER A 642 7.24 34.35 6.02
C SER A 642 5.82 33.87 6.34
N GLU A 643 5.63 32.59 6.65
CA GLU A 643 4.33 32.04 7.07
C GLU A 643 4.10 32.17 8.59
N LEU A 644 5.18 32.12 9.39
CA LEU A 644 5.14 32.33 10.84
C LEU A 644 4.92 33.82 11.20
N LYS A 645 5.49 34.75 10.43
CA LYS A 645 5.39 36.21 10.62
C LYS A 645 5.69 36.59 12.07
N GLY A 646 4.96 37.52 12.68
CA GLY A 646 5.12 37.93 14.09
C GLY A 646 4.33 37.13 15.12
N ARG A 647 3.86 35.92 14.80
CA ARG A 647 3.09 35.10 15.76
C ARG A 647 4.03 34.37 16.72
N ASP A 648 3.63 34.22 17.99
CA ASP A 648 4.36 33.39 18.96
C ASP A 648 5.85 33.78 19.10
N LEU A 649 6.11 35.07 19.39
CA LEU A 649 7.45 35.62 19.62
C LEU A 649 7.84 35.69 21.12
N SER A 650 6.92 35.33 22.01
CA SER A 650 7.13 35.32 23.46
C SER A 650 6.32 34.18 24.08
N GLY A 651 6.93 33.45 25.04
CA GLY A 651 6.32 32.29 25.69
C GLY A 651 7.32 31.16 25.94
N GLU A 652 6.84 30.04 26.47
CA GLU A 652 7.63 28.80 26.64
C GLU A 652 7.71 27.99 25.34
N GLY A 653 8.70 27.11 25.23
CA GLY A 653 8.93 26.26 24.06
C GLY A 653 9.47 27.03 22.85
N PHE A 654 9.02 26.69 21.65
CA PHE A 654 9.50 27.31 20.40
C PHE A 654 9.24 28.82 20.33
N ALA A 655 8.17 29.32 20.94
CA ALA A 655 7.79 30.74 20.84
C ALA A 655 8.86 31.70 21.42
N GLY A 656 9.56 31.27 22.47
CA GLY A 656 10.64 32.02 23.12
C GLY A 656 12.05 31.57 22.70
N SER A 657 12.17 30.71 21.68
CA SER A 657 13.44 30.08 21.32
C SER A 657 14.32 30.99 20.45
N LEU A 658 15.63 30.74 20.45
CA LEU A 658 16.58 31.51 19.62
C LEU A 658 16.27 31.37 18.13
N LEU A 659 16.00 30.15 17.67
CA LEU A 659 15.63 29.88 16.28
C LEU A 659 14.39 30.66 15.86
N ARG A 660 13.39 30.80 16.74
CA ARG A 660 12.19 31.57 16.45
C ARG A 660 12.50 33.06 16.25
N GLN A 661 13.40 33.63 17.05
CA GLN A 661 13.87 35.01 16.89
C GLN A 661 14.63 35.18 15.57
N VAL A 662 15.48 34.22 15.21
CA VAL A 662 16.19 34.19 13.91
C VAL A 662 15.20 34.12 12.74
N LEU A 663 14.19 33.26 12.80
CA LEU A 663 13.15 33.16 11.77
C LEU A 663 12.34 34.45 11.63
N PHE A 664 12.09 35.18 12.72
CA PHE A 664 11.44 36.48 12.62
C PHE A 664 12.32 37.53 11.95
N ALA A 665 13.61 37.55 12.27
CA ALA A 665 14.57 38.44 11.63
C ALA A 665 14.66 38.15 10.11
N VAL A 666 14.68 36.88 9.71
CA VAL A 666 14.60 36.47 8.30
C VAL A 666 13.31 36.95 7.65
N TYR A 667 12.15 36.83 8.32
CA TYR A 667 10.89 37.37 7.80
C TYR A 667 10.95 38.89 7.61
N LYS A 668 11.53 39.63 8.56
CA LYS A 668 11.68 41.09 8.44
C LYS A 668 12.58 41.49 7.28
N THR A 669 13.67 40.77 7.09
CA THR A 669 14.53 40.95 5.92
C THR A 669 13.79 40.61 4.62
N ALA A 670 13.00 39.54 4.59
CA ALA A 670 12.19 39.17 3.42
C ALA A 670 11.04 40.16 3.13
N GLU A 671 10.46 40.78 4.15
CA GLU A 671 9.35 41.74 4.01
C GLU A 671 9.81 43.03 3.33
N GLU A 672 11.00 43.52 3.70
CA GLU A 672 11.53 44.82 3.26
C GLU A 672 12.61 44.72 2.17
N ASP A 673 13.06 43.49 1.84
CA ASP A 673 14.19 43.22 0.93
C ASP A 673 15.49 43.95 1.37
N ASP A 674 15.63 44.12 2.70
CA ASP A 674 16.72 44.84 3.36
C ASP A 674 17.14 44.05 4.63
N PRO A 675 18.42 43.70 4.83
CA PRO A 675 18.86 43.03 6.05
C PRO A 675 18.83 43.92 7.30
N GLN A 676 18.80 45.25 7.17
CA GLN A 676 18.91 46.16 8.32
C GLN A 676 17.77 46.01 9.35
N PRO A 677 16.48 45.94 8.97
CA PRO A 677 15.38 45.70 9.92
C PRO A 677 15.52 44.38 10.70
N GLY A 678 16.02 43.32 10.04
CA GLY A 678 16.27 42.02 10.68
C GLY A 678 17.41 42.09 11.70
N LEU A 679 18.50 42.78 11.36
CA LEU A 679 19.62 43.02 12.28
C LEU A 679 19.21 43.87 13.49
N ASP A 680 18.50 44.96 13.25
CA ASP A 680 18.05 45.87 14.29
C ASP A 680 17.14 45.15 15.29
N TYR A 681 16.25 44.29 14.79
CA TYR A 681 15.44 43.42 15.62
C TYR A 681 16.29 42.48 16.49
N LEU A 682 17.25 41.77 15.91
CA LEU A 682 18.12 40.86 16.67
C LEU A 682 18.90 41.61 17.74
N LYS A 683 19.36 42.83 17.49
CA LYS A 683 20.09 43.64 18.48
C LYS A 683 19.21 44.16 19.62
N GLN A 684 17.96 44.53 19.32
CA GLN A 684 17.06 45.15 20.28
C GLN A 684 16.32 44.12 21.13
N GLU A 685 15.85 43.04 20.51
CA GLU A 685 14.89 42.11 21.10
C GLU A 685 15.53 40.79 21.55
N LEU A 686 16.72 40.40 21.05
CA LEU A 686 17.41 39.18 21.49
C LEU A 686 18.32 39.46 22.72
N PRO A 687 17.99 38.91 23.91
CA PRO A 687 18.82 39.14 25.10
C PRO A 687 20.20 38.49 24.94
N GLY A 688 21.26 39.27 25.11
CA GLY A 688 22.63 38.76 24.96
C GLY A 688 22.99 38.41 23.51
N TYR A 689 22.50 39.19 22.53
CA TYR A 689 22.81 39.04 21.11
C TYR A 689 24.30 38.76 20.84
N TRP A 690 25.22 39.50 21.47
CA TRP A 690 26.66 39.31 21.26
C TRP A 690 27.16 37.93 21.70
N ASP A 691 26.63 37.40 22.81
CA ASP A 691 26.99 36.07 23.32
C ASP A 691 26.41 34.96 22.43
N GLN A 692 25.24 35.20 21.83
CA GLN A 692 24.52 34.24 20.98
C GLN A 692 24.84 34.40 19.49
N ARG A 693 25.60 35.42 19.09
CA ARG A 693 25.91 35.77 17.69
C ARG A 693 26.47 34.60 16.90
N ARG A 694 27.37 33.81 17.51
CA ARG A 694 27.93 32.62 16.86
C ARG A 694 26.85 31.59 16.50
N THR A 695 25.87 31.41 17.38
CA THR A 695 24.75 30.49 17.14
C THR A 695 23.78 31.07 16.11
N VAL A 696 23.52 32.37 16.15
CA VAL A 696 22.71 33.08 15.14
C VAL A 696 23.30 32.91 13.74
N ILE A 697 24.62 33.11 13.58
CA ILE A 697 25.33 32.91 12.31
C ILE A 697 25.14 31.48 11.82
N ALA A 698 25.34 30.48 12.68
CA ALA A 698 25.20 29.07 12.29
C ALA A 698 23.76 28.70 11.87
N LEU A 699 22.74 29.27 12.53
CA LEU A 699 21.33 29.05 12.16
C LEU A 699 20.98 29.76 10.85
N LEU A 700 21.48 30.97 10.62
CA LEU A 700 21.28 31.70 9.37
C LEU A 700 21.97 31.00 8.21
N ASP A 701 23.22 30.55 8.40
CA ASP A 701 23.97 29.77 7.41
C ASP A 701 23.21 28.50 7.02
N TYR A 702 22.73 27.75 8.01
CA TYR A 702 21.90 26.57 7.79
C TYR A 702 20.62 26.89 6.99
N LEU A 703 19.86 27.91 7.38
CA LEU A 703 18.61 28.30 6.69
C LEU A 703 18.86 28.87 5.29
N SER A 704 20.05 29.41 5.03
CA SER A 704 20.44 29.94 3.72
C SER A 704 20.89 28.84 2.73
N ASN A 705 21.41 27.71 3.24
CA ASN A 705 22.01 26.68 2.40
C ASN A 705 21.19 25.37 2.35
N LYS A 706 20.46 25.02 3.42
CA LYS A 706 19.81 23.71 3.51
C LYS A 706 18.54 23.57 2.66
N PRO A 707 17.61 24.56 2.61
CA PRO A 707 16.47 24.47 1.71
C PRO A 707 16.92 24.29 0.26
N SER A 708 16.50 23.19 -0.38
CA SER A 708 16.92 22.87 -1.73
C SER A 708 16.19 23.72 -2.78
N GLY A 709 16.78 23.86 -3.98
CA GLY A 709 16.18 24.67 -5.05
C GLY A 709 14.79 24.21 -5.53
N SER A 710 14.39 22.98 -5.20
CA SER A 710 13.04 22.45 -5.43
C SER A 710 12.01 22.97 -4.43
N MET A 711 12.42 23.49 -3.27
CA MET A 711 11.56 24.06 -2.23
C MET A 711 11.18 25.51 -2.59
N THR A 712 10.38 25.68 -3.64
CA THR A 712 10.01 27.01 -4.19
C THR A 712 9.38 27.96 -3.19
N HIS A 713 8.72 27.43 -2.15
CA HIS A 713 8.10 28.19 -1.07
C HIS A 713 9.12 28.76 -0.06
N TRP A 714 10.33 28.21 0.02
CA TRP A 714 11.42 28.75 0.86
C TRP A 714 12.27 29.81 0.17
N LYS A 715 12.24 29.89 -1.18
CA LYS A 715 13.15 30.72 -1.97
C LYS A 715 13.35 32.14 -1.42
N LYS A 716 12.26 32.83 -1.10
CA LYS A 716 12.29 34.21 -0.59
C LYS A 716 12.95 34.31 0.79
N ASP A 717 12.64 33.36 1.68
CA ASP A 717 13.18 33.31 3.03
C ASP A 717 14.66 32.87 3.02
N THR A 718 15.07 32.02 2.07
CA THR A 718 16.47 31.62 1.85
C THR A 718 17.33 32.79 1.38
N GLU A 719 16.85 33.56 0.40
CA GLU A 719 17.52 34.78 -0.07
C GLU A 719 17.67 35.81 1.07
N ALA A 720 16.61 36.00 1.86
CA ALA A 720 16.62 36.88 3.02
C ALA A 720 17.58 36.40 4.13
N ALA A 721 17.62 35.09 4.42
CA ALA A 721 18.56 34.52 5.37
C ALA A 721 20.02 34.73 4.93
N HIS A 722 20.30 34.61 3.62
CA HIS A 722 21.62 34.86 3.07
C HIS A 722 22.05 36.34 3.18
N LEU A 723 21.14 37.28 2.89
CA LEU A 723 21.40 38.71 3.07
C LEU A 723 21.67 39.06 4.53
N LEU A 724 20.83 38.57 5.45
CA LEU A 724 20.95 38.81 6.88
C LEU A 724 22.22 38.17 7.46
N LEU A 725 22.61 36.98 6.99
CA LEU A 725 23.87 36.32 7.36
C LEU A 725 25.07 37.23 7.10
N GLY A 726 25.22 37.75 5.88
CA GLY A 726 26.34 38.62 5.51
C GLY A 726 26.42 39.89 6.36
N THR A 727 25.26 40.46 6.71
CA THR A 727 25.20 41.64 7.60
C THR A 727 25.56 41.30 9.05
N VAL A 728 25.06 40.19 9.60
CA VAL A 728 25.37 39.74 10.95
C VAL A 728 26.85 39.35 11.08
N GLU A 729 27.46 38.74 10.06
CA GLU A 729 28.88 38.41 10.01
C GLU A 729 29.79 39.64 9.95
N GLY A 730 29.38 40.68 9.22
CA GLY A 730 30.07 41.96 9.13
C GLY A 730 29.88 42.88 10.35
N ASP A 731 28.96 42.54 11.25
CA ASP A 731 28.65 43.30 12.46
C ASP A 731 29.73 43.08 13.54
N SER A 732 30.57 44.10 13.74
CA SER A 732 31.60 44.12 14.79
C SER A 732 31.24 45.11 15.91
N LEU A 733 31.71 44.80 17.12
CA LEU A 733 31.62 45.67 18.30
C LEU A 733 32.31 47.03 18.13
#